data_AF-A0A928J461-F1
#
_entry.id   AF-A0A928J461-F1
#
_cell.length_a   1.000
_cell.length_b   1.000
_cell.length_c   1.000
_cell.angle_alpha   90.00
_cell.angle_beta   90.00
_cell.angle_gamma   90.00
#
_symmetry.space_group_name_H-M   'P 1'
#
loop_
_entity.id
_entity.type
_entity.pdbx_description
1 polymer ?
#
loop_
_entity_poly.entity_id
_entity_poly.type
_entity_poly.pdbx_seq_one_letter_code
_entity_poly.pdbx_strand_id
1 'polypeptide(L)'
;MKIRKQRWQDSYIVRFFVYITNWVYGAIEVGFIGRLFTSYCATDRLFRHSGTGRLATAARAGRGRVRRTLRRHIALAMNHSLINRACSGLLLRFCRYSLRTFGAFFVTAGAYSAVMYWLFSVVWQSHGVEIFHLFSGTGMLVIGVLMLFSDVSLGYALSNGFFFRRILVPLFGVPEEAVSRIAREGRQGYMIAVPLGMAVGAVSALTSPFYLLAALIAFLLFYLVLSIPESGVVILLLFLPFAGFLPNSERWLFLVAALPLISYFGKLLRGKRAFHMEAQDLPVLLMVIYFLLSGVSVAGASAWKKALLSALCVGFYFLVVNVIATPNWLRRCRTALVISAMMAALTGIAQFLLAALKAGAFSLSAYSASVSAGFADQTTFAYYLVVAFPFALVAFITSRHADRVFTGLALLAIVTASVLTWVHSAMIAIIVMLLAFLLLYQRYSFPFVLIGSGLFLSVIGTLPPHAKERFFGTLRSGSGITVSRTVSAGNLAGKFFFEKGSGLFSRGAGISRLFFGVGSGGIEEFCLLYTSLPSREVARSLNFWLYSLMEGGVLGILLPAAFFFLFYQNCFSLMRKSTDQAVRLVSVTGVVMLTGVLLISIFRYAWYDPAALLVFFVASALIVALARYERSREVVVEQAEDGSEAEIEYYG
;
A
#
# COMPACT_ATOMS: atom_id res chain seq x y z
N MET A 1 -17.56 3.76 -34.00
CA MET A 1 -16.16 3.28 -33.79
C MET A 1 -15.87 1.89 -34.40
N LYS A 2 -16.86 1.02 -34.66
CA LYS A 2 -16.66 -0.30 -35.30
C LYS A 2 -16.23 -0.23 -36.78
N ILE A 3 -16.75 0.73 -37.55
CA ILE A 3 -16.51 0.83 -39.01
C ILE A 3 -15.07 1.31 -39.37
N ARG A 4 -14.40 2.05 -38.47
CA ARG A 4 -13.00 2.49 -38.66
C ARG A 4 -11.95 1.42 -38.31
N LYS A 5 -12.34 0.36 -37.59
CA LYS A 5 -11.44 -0.72 -37.17
C LYS A 5 -11.10 -1.67 -38.33
N GLN A 6 -11.96 -1.70 -39.36
CA GLN A 6 -11.86 -2.59 -40.52
C GLN A 6 -10.86 -2.07 -41.56
N ARG A 7 -10.80 -0.75 -41.83
CA ARG A 7 -9.89 -0.17 -42.84
C ARG A 7 -8.39 -0.23 -42.51
N TRP A 8 -8.00 -0.35 -41.23
CA TRP A 8 -6.58 -0.48 -40.84
C TRP A 8 -6.05 -1.92 -40.89
N GLN A 9 -6.95 -2.92 -41.00
CA GLN A 9 -6.59 -4.34 -41.04
C GLN A 9 -6.15 -4.81 -42.45
N ASP A 10 -6.28 -3.96 -43.47
CA ASP A 10 -5.97 -4.31 -44.87
C ASP A 10 -4.58 -3.85 -45.34
N SER A 11 -3.80 -3.18 -44.49
CA SER A 11 -2.41 -2.84 -44.82
C SER A 11 -1.49 -4.06 -44.66
N TYR A 12 -0.83 -4.48 -45.76
CA TYR A 12 0.12 -5.61 -45.77
C TYR A 12 1.22 -5.50 -44.72
N ILE A 13 1.72 -4.28 -44.45
CA ILE A 13 2.74 -3.99 -43.44
C ILE A 13 2.23 -4.36 -42.04
N VAL A 14 1.00 -3.97 -41.70
CA VAL A 14 0.39 -4.26 -40.39
C VAL A 14 0.19 -5.77 -40.26
N ARG A 15 -0.30 -6.46 -41.30
CA ARG A 15 -0.49 -7.92 -41.30
C ARG A 15 0.84 -8.68 -41.10
N PHE A 16 1.92 -8.25 -41.75
CA PHE A 16 3.24 -8.85 -41.58
C PHE A 16 3.76 -8.69 -40.15
N PHE A 17 3.64 -7.50 -39.56
CA PHE A 17 4.00 -7.29 -38.16
C PHE A 17 3.13 -8.09 -37.19
N VAL A 18 1.83 -8.22 -37.46
CA VAL A 18 0.93 -9.08 -36.68
C VAL A 18 1.37 -10.55 -36.76
N TYR A 19 1.76 -11.02 -37.94
CA TYR A 19 2.27 -12.37 -38.14
C TYR A 19 3.55 -12.63 -37.33
N ILE A 20 4.56 -11.75 -37.44
CA ILE A 20 5.79 -11.83 -36.63
C ILE A 20 5.46 -11.82 -35.14
N THR A 21 4.54 -10.94 -34.73
CA THR A 21 4.17 -10.84 -33.32
C THR A 21 3.52 -12.13 -32.85
N ASN A 22 2.55 -12.67 -33.58
CA ASN A 22 1.93 -13.95 -33.24
C ASN A 22 2.95 -15.10 -33.20
N TRP A 23 3.93 -15.11 -34.11
CA TRP A 23 5.02 -16.08 -34.11
C TRP A 23 5.91 -15.97 -32.87
N VAL A 24 6.35 -14.76 -32.50
CA VAL A 24 7.18 -14.50 -31.31
C VAL A 24 6.43 -14.88 -30.03
N TYR A 25 5.18 -14.43 -29.87
CA TYR A 25 4.38 -14.77 -28.70
C TYR A 25 4.08 -16.28 -28.64
N GLY A 26 3.84 -16.94 -29.79
CA GLY A 26 3.68 -18.39 -29.87
C GLY A 26 4.95 -19.15 -29.48
N ALA A 27 6.11 -18.72 -29.94
CA ALA A 27 7.40 -19.30 -29.59
C ALA A 27 7.70 -19.15 -28.08
N ILE A 28 7.39 -17.99 -27.50
CA ILE A 28 7.52 -17.75 -26.05
C ILE A 28 6.56 -18.63 -25.25
N GLU A 29 5.31 -18.78 -25.71
CA GLU A 29 4.28 -19.57 -25.01
C GLU A 29 4.59 -21.07 -25.00
N VAL A 30 5.09 -21.62 -26.10
CA VAL A 30 5.42 -23.06 -26.25
C VAL A 30 6.81 -23.40 -25.68
N GLY A 31 7.70 -22.41 -25.60
CA GLY A 31 9.07 -22.56 -25.10
C GLY A 31 9.16 -23.00 -23.63
N PHE A 32 10.37 -23.40 -23.22
CA PHE A 32 10.66 -23.77 -21.82
C PHE A 32 10.32 -22.64 -20.84
N ILE A 33 10.67 -21.40 -21.21
CA ILE A 33 10.37 -20.19 -20.42
C ILE A 33 8.86 -20.01 -20.24
N GLY A 34 8.06 -20.16 -21.30
CA GLY A 34 6.60 -20.08 -21.22
C GLY A 34 6.00 -21.14 -20.28
N ARG A 35 6.46 -22.39 -20.39
CA ARG A 35 6.03 -23.47 -19.48
C ARG A 35 6.43 -23.24 -18.03
N LEU A 36 7.64 -22.72 -17.81
CA LEU A 36 8.15 -22.41 -16.47
C LEU A 36 7.33 -21.28 -15.82
N PHE A 37 7.05 -20.19 -16.55
CA PHE A 37 6.27 -19.06 -16.03
C PHE A 37 4.75 -19.27 -16.01
N THR A 38 4.19 -20.31 -16.66
CA THR A 38 2.73 -20.55 -16.65
C THR A 38 2.28 -21.71 -15.75
N SER A 39 3.22 -22.44 -15.14
CA SER A 39 2.98 -23.65 -14.35
C SER A 39 2.63 -23.44 -12.87
N TYR A 40 2.17 -22.24 -12.48
CA TYR A 40 1.87 -21.94 -11.07
C TYR A 40 0.86 -22.91 -10.43
N CYS A 41 -0.15 -23.37 -11.18
CA CYS A 41 -1.11 -24.33 -10.66
C CYS A 41 -0.46 -25.68 -10.31
N ALA A 42 0.56 -26.12 -11.06
CA ALA A 42 1.29 -27.34 -10.77
C ALA A 42 2.16 -27.16 -9.51
N THR A 43 2.82 -26.01 -9.36
CA THR A 43 3.61 -25.69 -8.16
C THR A 43 2.72 -25.57 -6.91
N ASP A 44 1.52 -24.99 -7.01
CA ASP A 44 0.58 -24.92 -5.88
C ASP A 44 0.05 -26.32 -5.48
N ARG A 45 -0.22 -27.20 -6.46
CA ARG A 45 -0.60 -28.59 -6.17
C ARG A 45 0.51 -29.33 -5.45
N LEU A 46 1.76 -29.24 -5.92
CA LEU A 46 2.92 -29.83 -5.25
C LEU A 46 3.10 -29.29 -3.83
N PHE A 47 2.93 -27.98 -3.65
CA PHE A 47 2.97 -27.36 -2.33
C PHE A 47 1.91 -27.95 -1.39
N ARG A 48 0.66 -28.15 -1.84
CA ARG A 48 -0.39 -28.74 -1.00
C ARG A 48 -0.08 -30.16 -0.51
N HIS A 49 0.65 -30.96 -1.29
CA HIS A 49 1.07 -32.31 -0.92
C HIS A 49 2.33 -32.34 -0.03
N SER A 50 3.11 -31.26 0.00
CA SER A 50 4.28 -31.12 0.88
C SER A 50 3.89 -31.11 2.38
N GLY A 51 4.85 -31.37 3.28
CA GLY A 51 4.60 -31.37 4.73
C GLY A 51 4.09 -30.03 5.27
N THR A 52 4.60 -28.92 4.76
CA THR A 52 4.15 -27.55 5.10
C THR A 52 2.76 -27.26 4.54
N GLY A 53 2.46 -27.69 3.32
CA GLY A 53 1.11 -27.61 2.74
C GLY A 53 0.09 -28.49 3.45
N ARG A 54 0.48 -29.67 3.93
CA ARG A 54 -0.36 -30.54 4.79
C ARG A 54 -0.67 -29.88 6.14
N LEU A 55 0.30 -29.21 6.76
CA LEU A 55 0.07 -28.40 7.96
C LEU A 55 -0.85 -27.20 7.70
N ALA A 56 -0.69 -26.51 6.56
CA ALA A 56 -1.55 -25.40 6.17
C ALA A 56 -2.99 -25.85 5.81
N THR A 57 -3.16 -27.03 5.22
CA THR A 57 -4.47 -27.60 4.90
C THR A 57 -5.16 -28.22 6.13
N ALA A 58 -4.43 -28.85 7.04
CA ALA A 58 -4.92 -29.21 8.38
C ALA A 58 -5.27 -27.96 9.21
N ALA A 59 -4.45 -26.91 9.04
CA ALA A 59 -4.70 -25.49 9.23
C ALA A 59 -6.16 -25.08 9.04
N ARG A 60 -6.59 -25.31 7.81
CA ARG A 60 -7.86 -24.93 7.18
C ARG A 60 -9.02 -25.86 7.55
N ALA A 61 -8.82 -27.17 7.51
CA ALA A 61 -9.89 -28.16 7.69
C ALA A 61 -10.41 -28.26 9.15
N GLY A 62 -9.69 -27.66 10.11
CA GLY A 62 -10.08 -27.73 11.52
C GLY A 62 -10.27 -29.18 12.00
N ARG A 63 -9.51 -30.11 11.43
CA ARG A 63 -9.52 -31.53 11.80
C ARG A 63 -8.77 -31.67 13.13
N GLY A 64 -9.54 -31.61 14.21
CA GLY A 64 -9.06 -31.77 15.58
C GLY A 64 -10.17 -31.34 16.54
N ARG A 65 -10.76 -32.30 17.26
CA ARG A 65 -11.85 -32.07 18.22
C ARG A 65 -11.45 -31.00 19.26
N VAL A 66 -10.20 -31.04 19.72
CA VAL A 66 -9.56 -30.09 20.66
C VAL A 66 -9.45 -28.66 20.11
N ARG A 67 -9.15 -28.50 18.81
CA ARG A 67 -8.98 -27.17 18.20
C ARG A 67 -10.32 -26.49 17.95
N ARG A 68 -11.37 -27.26 17.64
CA ARG A 68 -12.74 -26.76 17.53
C ARG A 68 -13.29 -26.35 18.89
N THR A 69 -13.06 -27.15 19.94
CA THR A 69 -13.49 -26.81 21.31
C THR A 69 -12.75 -25.58 21.81
N LEU A 70 -11.42 -25.48 21.64
CA LEU A 70 -10.65 -24.29 22.04
C LEU A 70 -11.11 -23.02 21.32
N ARG A 71 -11.30 -23.08 19.99
CA ARG A 71 -11.86 -21.96 19.21
C ARG A 71 -13.25 -21.56 19.69
N ARG A 72 -14.11 -22.53 20.02
CA ARG A 72 -15.45 -22.26 20.55
C ARG A 72 -15.40 -21.59 21.93
N HIS A 73 -14.51 -22.03 22.81
CA HIS A 73 -14.31 -21.40 24.13
C HIS A 73 -13.78 -19.97 24.00
N ILE A 74 -12.78 -19.73 23.15
CA ILE A 74 -12.25 -18.38 22.89
C ILE A 74 -13.32 -17.49 22.25
N ALA A 75 -14.09 -18.02 21.29
CA ALA A 75 -15.19 -17.29 20.67
C ALA A 75 -16.29 -16.92 21.68
N LEU A 76 -16.65 -17.85 22.59
CA LEU A 76 -17.60 -17.58 23.66
C LEU A 76 -17.04 -16.54 24.65
N ALA A 77 -15.81 -16.70 25.13
CA ALA A 77 -15.15 -15.73 26.02
C ALA A 77 -15.08 -14.32 25.41
N MET A 78 -14.72 -14.21 24.12
CA MET A 78 -14.68 -12.92 23.42
C MET A 78 -16.07 -12.34 23.13
N ASN A 79 -17.07 -13.16 22.83
CA ASN A 79 -18.46 -12.70 22.64
C ASN A 79 -19.12 -12.26 23.95
N HIS A 80 -18.68 -12.81 25.08
CA HIS A 80 -19.07 -12.38 26.42
C HIS A 80 -18.20 -11.26 26.98
N SER A 81 -17.11 -10.89 26.30
CA SER A 81 -16.25 -9.79 26.76
C SER A 81 -17.03 -8.47 26.85
N LEU A 82 -16.93 -7.84 28.03
CA LEU A 82 -17.54 -6.54 28.34
C LEU A 82 -17.18 -5.49 27.30
N ILE A 83 -15.94 -5.50 26.79
CA ILE A 83 -15.45 -4.53 25.82
C ILE A 83 -16.23 -4.58 24.50
N ASN A 84 -16.49 -5.78 23.97
CA ASN A 84 -17.18 -5.90 22.68
C ASN A 84 -18.67 -5.55 22.80
N ARG A 85 -19.32 -5.89 23.92
CA ARG A 85 -20.70 -5.49 24.24
C ARG A 85 -20.83 -4.00 24.56
N ALA A 86 -19.88 -3.44 25.31
CA ALA A 86 -19.84 -2.02 25.62
C ALA A 86 -19.59 -1.17 24.38
N CYS A 87 -18.62 -1.53 23.53
CA CYS A 87 -18.27 -0.74 22.35
C CYS A 87 -19.39 -0.79 21.28
N SER A 88 -19.95 -1.98 21.00
CA SER A 88 -21.11 -2.09 20.09
C SER A 88 -22.38 -1.44 20.67
N GLY A 89 -22.62 -1.59 21.97
CA GLY A 89 -23.74 -0.96 22.67
C GLY A 89 -23.65 0.56 22.73
N LEU A 90 -22.46 1.12 22.98
CA LEU A 90 -22.22 2.56 23.01
C LEU A 90 -22.46 3.20 21.65
N LEU A 91 -21.90 2.63 20.57
CA LEU A 91 -22.09 3.17 19.23
C LEU A 91 -23.54 3.09 18.74
N LEU A 92 -24.22 1.98 18.97
CA LEU A 92 -25.64 1.87 18.66
C LEU A 92 -26.48 2.87 19.47
N ARG A 93 -26.08 3.19 20.71
CA ARG A 93 -26.70 4.26 21.49
C ARG A 93 -26.38 5.64 20.91
N PHE A 94 -25.12 5.92 20.54
CA PHE A 94 -24.72 7.18 19.90
C PHE A 94 -25.46 7.45 18.59
N CYS A 95 -25.58 6.45 17.71
CA CYS A 95 -26.29 6.60 16.44
C CYS A 95 -27.81 6.78 16.59
N ARG A 96 -28.39 6.42 17.74
CA ARG A 96 -29.83 6.57 18.03
C ARG A 96 -30.20 7.93 18.64
N TYR A 97 -29.23 8.73 19.10
CA TYR A 97 -29.52 10.07 19.61
C TYR A 97 -29.82 11.04 18.45
N SER A 98 -30.65 12.06 18.73
CA SER A 98 -30.97 13.11 17.76
C SER A 98 -29.76 14.02 17.48
N LEU A 99 -29.66 14.55 16.27
CA LEU A 99 -28.69 15.58 15.89
C LEU A 99 -28.74 16.79 16.83
N ARG A 100 -29.94 17.16 17.27
CA ARG A 100 -30.14 18.20 18.28
C ARG A 100 -29.41 17.95 19.59
N THR A 101 -29.28 16.69 20.01
CA THR A 101 -28.50 16.30 21.20
C THR A 101 -27.00 16.52 21.00
N PHE A 102 -26.47 16.22 19.80
CA PHE A 102 -25.08 16.54 19.44
C PHE A 102 -24.86 18.05 19.25
N GLY A 103 -25.85 18.76 18.71
CA GLY A 103 -25.84 20.22 18.60
C GLY A 103 -25.70 20.88 19.97
N ALA A 104 -26.49 20.44 20.96
CA ALA A 104 -26.35 20.90 22.34
C ALA A 104 -24.96 20.64 22.92
N PHE A 105 -24.37 19.46 22.67
CA PHE A 105 -22.99 19.14 23.07
C PHE A 105 -21.95 20.07 22.41
N PHE A 106 -22.04 20.30 21.10
CA PHE A 106 -21.10 21.14 20.38
C PHE A 106 -21.22 22.62 20.75
N VAL A 107 -22.44 23.11 21.00
CA VAL A 107 -22.66 24.48 21.47
C VAL A 107 -22.09 24.67 22.87
N THR A 108 -22.33 23.75 23.81
CA THR A 108 -21.80 23.89 25.17
C THR A 108 -20.27 23.75 25.20
N ALA A 109 -19.71 22.80 24.44
CA ALA A 109 -18.25 22.65 24.31
C ALA A 109 -17.60 23.85 23.59
N GLY A 110 -18.21 24.36 22.52
CA GLY A 110 -17.75 25.53 21.77
C GLY A 110 -17.80 26.81 22.59
N ALA A 111 -18.90 27.04 23.33
CA ALA A 111 -19.04 28.19 24.21
C ALA A 111 -18.02 28.16 25.36
N TYR A 112 -17.86 27.01 26.04
CA TYR A 112 -16.88 26.88 27.12
C TYR A 112 -15.44 27.03 26.62
N SER A 113 -15.09 26.47 25.46
CA SER A 113 -13.75 26.63 24.87
C SER A 113 -13.45 28.08 24.48
N ALA A 114 -14.43 28.82 23.94
CA ALA A 114 -14.29 30.24 23.63
C ALA A 114 -14.11 31.10 24.89
N VAL A 115 -14.89 30.81 25.95
CA VAL A 115 -14.75 31.50 27.25
C VAL A 115 -13.39 31.21 27.88
N MET A 116 -12.92 29.95 27.85
CA MET A 116 -11.58 29.60 28.37
C MET A 116 -10.47 30.28 27.58
N TYR A 117 -10.56 30.36 26.24
CA TYR A 117 -9.60 31.12 25.43
C TYR A 117 -9.55 32.59 25.83
N TRP A 118 -10.72 33.22 26.01
CA TRP A 118 -10.80 34.62 26.42
C TRP A 118 -10.19 34.85 27.81
N LEU A 119 -10.46 33.96 28.77
CA LEU A 119 -9.84 34.00 30.10
C LEU A 119 -8.31 33.86 30.04
N PHE A 120 -7.77 32.90 29.29
CA PHE A 120 -6.31 32.69 29.21
C PHE A 120 -5.58 33.81 28.46
N SER A 121 -6.19 34.36 27.41
CA SER A 121 -5.58 35.42 26.58
C SER A 121 -5.67 36.80 27.24
N VAL A 122 -6.82 37.16 27.80
CA VAL A 122 -7.08 38.51 28.31
C VAL A 122 -6.79 38.63 29.81
N VAL A 123 -7.18 37.65 30.62
CA VAL A 123 -7.05 37.71 32.09
C VAL A 123 -5.69 37.20 32.55
N TRP A 124 -5.20 36.09 31.98
CA TRP A 124 -3.97 35.44 32.43
C TRP A 124 -2.71 35.83 31.64
N GLN A 125 -2.86 36.62 30.57
CA GLN A 125 -1.77 37.11 29.69
C GLN A 125 -0.75 36.04 29.27
N SER A 126 -1.17 34.77 29.12
CA SER A 126 -0.23 33.70 28.79
C SER A 126 0.18 33.80 27.31
N HIS A 127 1.48 33.96 27.04
CA HIS A 127 2.02 34.19 25.68
C HIS A 127 2.13 32.91 24.81
N GLY A 128 1.23 31.94 25.01
CA GLY A 128 1.28 30.63 24.32
C GLY A 128 -0.02 30.18 23.65
N VAL A 129 -1.07 31.00 23.66
CA VAL A 129 -2.38 30.58 23.15
C VAL A 129 -2.52 30.87 21.65
N GLU A 130 -2.45 29.83 20.83
CA GLU A 130 -2.61 29.98 19.37
C GLU A 130 -4.03 30.41 18.99
N ILE A 131 -4.16 31.28 17.97
CA ILE A 131 -5.44 31.79 17.46
C ILE A 131 -6.35 30.64 16.95
N PHE A 132 -5.77 29.50 16.60
CA PHE A 132 -6.49 28.28 16.19
C PHE A 132 -7.48 27.75 17.26
N HIS A 133 -7.25 28.03 18.55
CA HIS A 133 -8.18 27.65 19.63
C HIS A 133 -9.51 28.42 19.54
N LEU A 134 -9.46 29.71 19.20
CA LEU A 134 -10.65 30.54 19.02
C LEU A 134 -11.45 30.12 17.79
N PHE A 135 -10.77 29.87 16.66
CA PHE A 135 -11.41 29.41 15.42
C PHE A 135 -12.06 28.03 15.58
N SER A 136 -11.45 27.12 16.34
CA SER A 136 -12.04 25.79 16.58
C SER A 136 -13.23 25.85 17.53
N GLY A 137 -13.19 26.65 18.60
CA GLY A 137 -14.32 26.86 19.50
C GLY A 137 -15.51 27.52 18.81
N THR A 138 -15.26 28.58 18.03
CA THR A 138 -16.30 29.23 17.21
C THR A 138 -16.85 28.31 16.12
N GLY A 139 -15.99 27.52 15.45
CA GLY A 139 -16.42 26.51 14.48
C GLY A 139 -17.32 25.44 15.08
N MET A 140 -16.99 24.93 16.28
CA MET A 140 -17.84 23.99 17.01
C MET A 140 -19.19 24.61 17.39
N LEU A 141 -19.21 25.89 17.78
CA LEU A 141 -20.44 26.61 18.10
C LEU A 141 -21.34 26.76 16.86
N VAL A 142 -20.78 27.18 15.72
CA VAL A 142 -21.53 27.30 14.44
C VAL A 142 -22.10 25.96 14.01
N ILE A 143 -21.29 24.89 14.01
CA ILE A 143 -21.74 23.54 13.67
C ILE A 143 -22.83 23.06 14.64
N GLY A 144 -22.64 23.33 15.94
CA GLY A 144 -23.60 22.97 16.98
C GLY A 144 -24.96 23.65 16.81
N VAL A 145 -24.98 24.96 16.48
CA VAL A 145 -26.20 25.71 16.20
C VAL A 145 -26.93 25.16 14.99
N LEU A 146 -26.22 24.85 13.90
CA LEU A 146 -26.82 24.24 12.71
C LEU A 146 -27.46 22.87 13.04
N MET A 147 -26.84 22.08 13.91
CA MET A 147 -27.35 20.76 14.33
C MET A 147 -28.56 20.85 15.28
N LEU A 148 -28.73 21.94 16.03
CA LEU A 148 -29.87 22.13 16.95
C LEU A 148 -31.23 22.18 16.24
N PHE A 149 -31.25 22.57 14.97
CA PHE A 149 -32.49 22.67 14.18
C PHE A 149 -32.96 21.32 13.58
N SER A 150 -32.28 20.21 13.86
CA SER A 150 -32.60 18.90 13.29
C SER A 150 -32.90 17.84 14.36
N ASP A 151 -34.13 17.33 14.38
CA ASP A 151 -34.56 16.24 15.28
C ASP A 151 -34.26 14.83 14.73
N VAL A 152 -33.67 14.77 13.53
CA VAL A 152 -33.28 13.52 12.87
C VAL A 152 -32.19 12.80 13.66
N SER A 153 -32.27 11.46 13.75
CA SER A 153 -31.22 10.66 14.41
C SER A 153 -29.88 10.78 13.69
N LEU A 154 -28.77 10.78 14.43
CA LEU A 154 -27.42 10.88 13.84
C LEU A 154 -27.17 9.74 12.85
N GLY A 155 -27.60 8.52 13.17
CA GLY A 155 -27.45 7.37 12.29
C GLY A 155 -28.25 7.52 10.99
N TYR A 156 -29.47 8.08 11.04
CA TYR A 156 -30.26 8.36 9.84
C TYR A 156 -29.66 9.52 9.01
N ALA A 157 -29.19 10.59 9.65
CA ALA A 157 -28.57 11.71 8.96
C ALA A 157 -27.24 11.33 8.30
N LEU A 158 -26.42 10.51 8.98
CA LEU A 158 -25.25 9.90 8.38
C LEU A 158 -25.66 8.99 7.23
N SER A 159 -26.67 8.12 7.40
CA SER A 159 -27.10 7.21 6.33
C SER A 159 -27.50 7.88 5.02
N ASN A 160 -28.25 8.98 5.12
CA ASN A 160 -28.81 9.69 3.98
C ASN A 160 -27.97 10.91 3.56
N GLY A 161 -26.90 11.21 4.30
CA GLY A 161 -26.01 12.32 4.00
C GLY A 161 -25.25 12.10 2.69
N PHE A 162 -25.10 13.17 1.91
CA PHE A 162 -24.37 13.17 0.65
C PHE A 162 -22.94 12.61 0.81
N PHE A 163 -22.21 13.07 1.83
CA PHE A 163 -20.83 12.66 2.10
C PHE A 163 -20.74 11.17 2.45
N PHE A 164 -21.63 10.68 3.31
CA PHE A 164 -21.60 9.29 3.74
C PHE A 164 -21.99 8.34 2.59
N ARG A 165 -23.07 8.64 1.86
CA ARG A 165 -23.57 7.79 0.77
C ARG A 165 -22.66 7.81 -0.47
N ARG A 166 -22.05 8.97 -0.79
CA ARG A 166 -21.22 9.13 -2.00
C ARG A 166 -19.74 8.82 -1.78
N ILE A 167 -19.23 8.91 -0.54
CA ILE A 167 -17.80 8.70 -0.24
C ILE A 167 -17.62 7.52 0.72
N LEU A 168 -18.19 7.54 1.93
CA LEU A 168 -17.92 6.49 2.93
C LEU A 168 -18.48 5.11 2.54
N VAL A 169 -19.72 5.02 2.06
CA VAL A 169 -20.34 3.74 1.63
C VAL A 169 -19.58 3.10 0.47
N PRO A 170 -19.28 3.81 -0.64
CA PRO A 170 -18.52 3.21 -1.73
C PRO A 170 -17.07 2.89 -1.35
N LEU A 171 -16.44 3.65 -0.46
CA LEU A 171 -15.03 3.47 -0.08
C LEU A 171 -14.82 2.41 1.02
N PHE A 172 -15.67 2.39 2.05
CA PHE A 172 -15.54 1.50 3.22
C PHE A 172 -16.56 0.35 3.25
N GLY A 173 -17.46 0.27 2.28
CA GLY A 173 -18.27 -0.94 2.11
C GLY A 173 -19.22 -1.27 3.23
N VAL A 174 -19.72 -0.26 3.93
CA VAL A 174 -20.72 -0.42 4.96
C VAL A 174 -22.01 -0.98 4.30
N PRO A 175 -22.55 -2.12 4.76
CA PRO A 175 -23.74 -2.71 4.17
C PRO A 175 -24.94 -1.77 4.35
N GLU A 176 -25.61 -1.43 3.24
CA GLU A 176 -26.78 -0.51 3.23
C GLU A 176 -27.91 -1.02 4.13
N GLU A 177 -28.02 -2.33 4.32
CA GLU A 177 -29.00 -2.96 5.21
C GLU A 177 -28.79 -2.62 6.69
N ALA A 178 -27.53 -2.55 7.16
CA ALA A 178 -27.23 -2.16 8.55
C ALA A 178 -27.61 -0.69 8.82
N VAL A 179 -27.61 0.11 7.76
CA VAL A 179 -27.88 1.53 7.77
C VAL A 179 -29.39 1.81 7.70
N SER A 180 -30.16 0.99 6.98
CA SER A 180 -31.62 1.10 6.84
C SER A 180 -32.43 0.79 8.11
N ARG A 181 -31.84 0.10 9.10
CA ARG A 181 -32.51 -0.30 10.35
C ARG A 181 -32.57 0.80 11.43
N ILE A 182 -32.08 2.00 11.13
CA ILE A 182 -32.00 3.09 12.11
C ILE A 182 -33.26 3.95 12.00
N ALA A 183 -33.97 4.13 13.13
CA ALA A 183 -35.17 4.96 13.21
C ALA A 183 -34.87 6.42 12.81
N ARG A 184 -35.82 7.04 12.09
CA ARG A 184 -35.70 8.43 11.59
C ARG A 184 -35.68 9.45 12.73
N GLU A 185 -36.50 9.24 13.75
CA GLU A 185 -36.56 10.08 14.94
C GLU A 185 -35.52 9.63 15.97
N GLY A 186 -34.71 10.58 16.44
CA GLY A 186 -33.67 10.33 17.43
C GLY A 186 -34.19 10.43 18.86
N ARG A 187 -33.64 9.61 19.76
CA ARG A 187 -33.89 9.75 21.20
C ARG A 187 -33.26 11.05 21.71
N GLN A 188 -33.95 11.77 22.58
CA GLN A 188 -33.43 12.98 23.20
C GLN A 188 -32.53 12.63 24.40
N GLY A 189 -31.31 13.17 24.43
CA GLY A 189 -30.28 12.82 25.42
C GLY A 189 -29.62 14.03 26.10
N TYR A 190 -30.32 15.16 26.21
CA TYR A 190 -29.74 16.43 26.69
C TYR A 190 -29.09 16.34 28.08
N MET A 191 -29.66 15.53 28.98
CA MET A 191 -29.14 15.32 30.33
C MET A 191 -27.72 14.75 30.35
N ILE A 192 -27.29 14.05 29.31
CA ILE A 192 -25.93 13.50 29.20
C ILE A 192 -25.06 14.41 28.33
N ALA A 193 -25.62 14.97 27.26
CA ALA A 193 -24.89 15.77 26.29
C ALA A 193 -24.37 17.10 26.84
N VAL A 194 -25.17 17.81 27.65
CA VAL A 194 -24.79 19.12 28.19
C VAL A 194 -23.63 19.01 29.20
N PRO A 195 -23.69 18.13 30.22
CA PRO A 195 -22.56 17.94 31.15
C PRO A 195 -21.30 17.43 30.45
N LEU A 196 -21.44 16.52 29.48
CA LEU A 196 -20.30 16.02 28.71
C LEU A 196 -19.66 17.14 27.88
N GLY A 197 -20.47 18.01 27.27
CA GLY A 197 -19.99 19.16 26.51
C GLY A 197 -19.29 20.19 27.38
N MET A 198 -19.79 20.44 28.59
CA MET A 198 -19.11 21.28 29.59
C MET A 198 -17.78 20.67 30.04
N ALA A 199 -17.74 19.37 30.33
CA ALA A 199 -16.50 18.67 30.71
C ALA A 199 -15.46 18.71 29.59
N VAL A 200 -15.87 18.46 28.35
CA VAL A 200 -15.01 18.53 27.16
C VAL A 200 -14.55 19.98 26.91
N GLY A 201 -15.43 20.96 27.07
CA GLY A 201 -15.10 22.39 27.00
C GLY A 201 -14.12 22.81 28.09
N ALA A 202 -14.23 22.28 29.31
CA ALA A 202 -13.26 22.52 30.39
C ALA A 202 -11.90 21.86 30.09
N VAL A 203 -11.89 20.64 29.57
CA VAL A 203 -10.65 19.95 29.13
C VAL A 203 -9.97 20.70 27.97
N SER A 204 -10.71 21.47 27.18
CA SER A 204 -10.13 22.30 26.12
C SER A 204 -9.19 23.41 26.63
N ALA A 205 -9.21 23.69 27.94
CA ALA A 205 -8.20 24.53 28.60
C ALA A 205 -6.80 23.91 28.61
N LEU A 206 -6.72 22.57 28.57
CA LEU A 206 -5.46 21.81 28.60
C LEU A 206 -5.04 21.33 27.22
N THR A 207 -5.93 21.32 26.23
CA THR A 207 -5.70 20.70 24.92
C THR A 207 -6.53 21.40 23.84
N SER A 208 -6.01 21.59 22.63
CA SER A 208 -6.77 22.29 21.60
C SER A 208 -8.10 21.58 21.25
N PRO A 209 -9.22 22.31 21.05
CA PRO A 209 -10.51 21.73 20.67
C PRO A 209 -10.44 20.90 19.37
N PHE A 210 -9.47 21.21 18.50
CA PHE A 210 -9.18 20.44 17.30
C PHE A 210 -8.80 18.98 17.61
N TYR A 211 -7.99 18.74 18.65
CA TYR A 211 -7.63 17.37 19.05
C TYR A 211 -8.83 16.57 19.55
N LEU A 212 -9.83 17.23 20.16
CA LEU A 212 -11.07 16.57 20.61
C LEU A 212 -11.94 16.13 19.42
N LEU A 213 -12.10 16.99 18.41
CA LEU A 213 -12.82 16.62 17.19
C LEU A 213 -12.06 15.51 16.42
N ALA A 214 -10.74 15.63 16.33
CA ALA A 214 -9.88 14.62 15.71
C ALA A 214 -9.96 13.28 16.46
N ALA A 215 -10.02 13.28 17.80
CA ALA A 215 -10.17 12.09 18.62
C ALA A 215 -11.52 11.40 18.39
N LEU A 216 -12.61 12.15 18.23
CA LEU A 216 -13.93 11.59 17.91
C LEU A 216 -13.95 10.92 16.53
N ILE A 217 -13.37 11.56 15.52
CA ILE A 217 -13.22 10.97 14.18
C ILE A 217 -12.32 9.73 14.23
N ALA A 218 -11.19 9.79 14.94
CA ALA A 218 -10.28 8.67 15.13
C ALA A 218 -10.97 7.49 15.84
N PHE A 219 -11.82 7.76 16.84
CA PHE A 219 -12.60 6.73 17.52
C PHE A 219 -13.61 6.04 16.58
N LEU A 220 -14.30 6.81 15.73
CA LEU A 220 -15.19 6.25 14.71
C LEU A 220 -14.44 5.38 13.69
N LEU A 221 -13.30 5.87 13.20
CA LEU A 221 -12.44 5.10 12.28
C LEU A 221 -11.90 3.84 12.96
N PHE A 222 -11.45 3.93 14.21
CA PHE A 222 -10.98 2.79 15.00
C PHE A 222 -12.06 1.72 15.14
N TYR A 223 -13.29 2.11 15.48
CA TYR A 223 -14.40 1.17 15.55
C TYR A 223 -14.73 0.55 14.18
N LEU A 224 -14.68 1.34 13.11
CA LEU A 224 -14.90 0.86 11.75
C LEU A 224 -13.88 -0.22 11.40
N VAL A 225 -12.60 -0.02 11.70
CA VAL A 225 -11.52 -1.01 11.48
C VAL A 225 -11.72 -2.27 12.31
N LEU A 226 -12.12 -2.16 13.57
CA LEU A 226 -12.44 -3.33 14.41
C LEU A 226 -13.66 -4.11 13.89
N SER A 227 -14.64 -3.40 13.35
CA SER A 227 -15.86 -3.99 12.82
C SER A 227 -15.67 -4.63 11.45
N ILE A 228 -14.82 -4.05 10.59
CA ILE A 228 -14.55 -4.46 9.21
C ILE A 228 -13.04 -4.31 8.96
N PRO A 229 -12.21 -5.37 9.04
CA PRO A 229 -10.77 -5.27 8.82
C PRO A 229 -10.43 -4.82 7.39
N GLU A 230 -11.32 -5.07 6.42
CA GLU A 230 -11.18 -4.63 5.03
C GLU A 230 -11.09 -3.10 4.92
N SER A 231 -11.90 -2.36 5.70
CA SER A 231 -11.84 -0.89 5.72
C SER A 231 -10.54 -0.40 6.36
N GLY A 232 -9.93 -1.18 7.26
CA GLY A 232 -8.61 -0.89 7.82
C GLY A 232 -7.50 -0.86 6.77
N VAL A 233 -7.53 -1.78 5.79
CA VAL A 233 -6.58 -1.77 4.67
C VAL A 233 -6.78 -0.52 3.80
N VAL A 234 -8.04 -0.13 3.55
CA VAL A 234 -8.37 1.09 2.80
C VAL A 234 -7.87 2.34 3.51
N ILE A 235 -8.09 2.45 4.83
CA ILE A 235 -7.59 3.57 5.64
C ILE A 235 -6.07 3.64 5.61
N LEU A 236 -5.39 2.50 5.74
CA LEU A 236 -3.94 2.43 5.66
C LEU A 236 -3.43 2.95 4.32
N LEU A 237 -4.01 2.51 3.20
CA LEU A 237 -3.64 2.96 1.85
C LEU A 237 -3.85 4.46 1.63
N LEU A 238 -4.87 5.04 2.26
CA LEU A 238 -5.15 6.48 2.21
C LEU A 238 -4.18 7.29 3.07
N PHE A 239 -3.84 6.76 4.25
CA PHE A 239 -3.02 7.46 5.24
C PHE A 239 -1.52 7.39 4.95
N LEU A 240 -1.08 6.37 4.22
CA LEU A 240 0.34 6.08 3.98
C LEU A 240 1.18 7.28 3.52
N PRO A 241 0.81 8.06 2.49
CA PRO A 241 1.61 9.21 2.07
C PRO A 241 1.61 10.38 3.07
N PHE A 242 0.65 10.40 4.00
CA PHE A 242 0.52 11.47 4.98
C PHE A 242 1.24 11.17 6.30
N ALA A 243 1.67 9.92 6.51
CA ALA A 243 2.29 9.49 7.75
C ALA A 243 3.56 10.30 8.10
N GLY A 244 4.35 10.74 7.11
CA GLY A 244 5.57 11.51 7.39
C GLY A 244 5.39 13.01 7.57
N PHE A 245 4.18 13.56 7.41
CA PHE A 245 3.90 14.92 7.89
C PHE A 245 3.69 14.99 9.41
N LEU A 246 3.45 13.85 10.06
CA LEU A 246 3.19 13.79 11.50
C LEU A 246 4.49 13.64 12.31
N PRO A 247 4.56 14.24 13.51
CA PRO A 247 5.65 13.97 14.45
C PRO A 247 5.71 12.47 14.78
N ASN A 248 6.91 11.88 14.72
CA ASN A 248 7.14 10.44 14.89
C ASN A 248 6.41 9.56 13.86
N SER A 249 6.63 9.82 12.57
CA SER A 249 6.01 9.14 11.43
C SER A 249 5.98 7.60 11.53
N GLU A 250 7.08 7.00 11.98
CA GLU A 250 7.21 5.54 12.14
C GLU A 250 6.20 4.96 13.14
N ARG A 251 5.90 5.68 14.23
CA ARG A 251 4.94 5.24 15.27
C ARG A 251 3.51 5.28 14.77
N TRP A 252 3.15 6.33 14.03
CA TRP A 252 1.82 6.46 13.43
C TRP A 252 1.60 5.40 12.36
N LEU A 253 2.60 5.15 11.51
CA LEU A 253 2.53 4.07 10.53
C LEU A 253 2.35 2.71 11.21
N PHE A 254 3.12 2.44 12.26
CA PHE A 254 2.98 1.21 13.06
C PHE A 254 1.58 1.09 13.67
N LEU A 255 1.07 2.16 14.29
CA LEU A 255 -0.24 2.15 14.93
C LEU A 255 -1.36 1.89 13.90
N VAL A 256 -1.36 2.60 12.77
CA VAL A 256 -2.37 2.43 11.73
C VAL A 256 -2.27 1.05 11.06
N ALA A 257 -1.08 0.47 10.91
CA ALA A 257 -0.90 -0.89 10.38
C ALA A 257 -1.26 -1.99 11.39
N ALA A 258 -1.00 -1.77 12.68
CA ALA A 258 -1.31 -2.72 13.75
C ALA A 258 -2.82 -2.87 13.98
N LEU A 259 -3.60 -1.80 13.79
CA LEU A 259 -5.05 -1.83 14.02
C LEU A 259 -5.81 -2.86 13.15
N PRO A 260 -5.65 -2.91 11.81
CA PRO A 260 -6.20 -3.96 10.99
C PRO A 260 -5.71 -5.35 11.40
N LEU A 261 -4.43 -5.49 11.77
CA LEU A 261 -3.86 -6.76 12.22
C LEU A 261 -4.57 -7.27 13.47
N ILE A 262 -4.73 -6.42 14.49
CA ILE A 262 -5.44 -6.77 15.73
C ILE A 262 -6.90 -7.14 15.43
N SER A 263 -7.58 -6.39 14.55
CA SER A 263 -8.95 -6.69 14.12
C SER A 263 -9.05 -8.05 13.43
N TYR A 264 -8.13 -8.34 12.50
CA TYR A 264 -8.08 -9.59 11.76
C TYR A 264 -7.77 -10.79 12.68
N PHE A 265 -6.73 -10.70 13.51
CA PHE A 265 -6.39 -11.76 14.46
C PHE A 265 -7.51 -11.97 15.49
N GLY A 266 -8.14 -10.90 15.98
CA GLY A 266 -9.32 -11.00 16.83
C GLY A 266 -10.46 -11.78 16.15
N LYS A 267 -10.70 -11.57 14.85
CA LYS A 267 -11.71 -12.32 14.08
C LYS A 267 -11.28 -13.76 13.74
N LEU A 268 -9.98 -13.98 13.54
CA LEU A 268 -9.40 -15.30 13.31
C LEU A 268 -9.53 -16.18 14.56
N LEU A 269 -9.24 -15.62 15.74
CA LEU A 269 -9.42 -16.26 17.05
C LEU A 269 -10.90 -16.57 17.34
N ARG A 270 -11.82 -15.67 16.96
CA ARG A 270 -13.28 -15.90 17.04
C ARG A 270 -13.81 -16.95 16.06
N GLY A 271 -12.97 -17.47 15.15
CA GLY A 271 -13.39 -18.44 14.12
C GLY A 271 -14.29 -17.86 13.03
N LYS A 272 -14.42 -16.53 12.94
CA LYS A 272 -15.20 -15.86 11.88
C LYS A 272 -14.47 -15.76 10.55
N ARG A 273 -13.17 -16.07 10.54
CA ARG A 273 -12.28 -16.06 9.37
C ARG A 273 -11.39 -17.29 9.39
N ALA A 274 -10.98 -17.74 8.22
CA ALA A 274 -10.00 -18.80 8.05
C ALA A 274 -8.77 -18.26 7.33
N PHE A 275 -7.60 -18.68 7.80
CA PHE A 275 -6.32 -18.30 7.23
C PHE A 275 -5.95 -19.28 6.11
N HIS A 276 -5.69 -18.76 4.92
CA HIS A 276 -5.38 -19.52 3.71
C HIS A 276 -3.95 -19.20 3.27
N MET A 277 -3.15 -20.25 3.01
CA MET A 277 -1.83 -20.12 2.40
C MET A 277 -1.78 -20.85 1.06
N GLU A 278 -1.07 -20.24 0.11
CA GLU A 278 -0.68 -20.80 -1.20
C GLU A 278 0.85 -20.87 -1.32
N ALA A 279 1.36 -21.50 -2.39
CA ALA A 279 2.80 -21.62 -2.63
C ALA A 279 3.56 -20.29 -2.60
N GLN A 280 3.00 -19.22 -3.19
CA GLN A 280 3.62 -17.88 -3.18
C GLN A 280 3.72 -17.22 -1.80
N ASP A 281 2.94 -17.69 -0.82
CA ASP A 281 2.94 -17.13 0.52
C ASP A 281 4.11 -17.68 1.36
N LEU A 282 4.70 -18.81 0.95
CA LEU A 282 5.79 -19.46 1.67
C LEU A 282 7.07 -18.61 1.70
N PRO A 283 7.59 -18.05 0.58
CA PRO A 283 8.73 -17.14 0.63
C PRO A 283 8.46 -15.92 1.51
N VAL A 284 7.24 -15.37 1.49
CA VAL A 284 6.87 -14.22 2.34
C VAL A 284 6.90 -14.60 3.82
N LEU A 285 6.40 -15.79 4.17
CA LEU A 285 6.47 -16.32 5.54
C LEU A 285 7.92 -16.44 6.00
N LEU A 286 8.77 -17.01 5.14
CA LEU A 286 10.19 -17.16 5.40
C LEU A 286 10.88 -15.80 5.55
N MET A 287 10.48 -14.77 4.79
CA MET A 287 10.97 -13.40 4.97
C MET A 287 10.57 -12.83 6.33
N VAL A 288 9.33 -13.02 6.78
CA VAL A 288 8.89 -12.57 8.12
C VAL A 288 9.72 -13.25 9.22
N ILE A 289 9.89 -14.57 9.14
CA ILE A 289 10.72 -15.33 10.09
C ILE A 289 12.16 -14.83 10.04
N TYR A 290 12.70 -14.64 8.84
CA TYR A 290 14.04 -14.11 8.63
C TYR A 290 14.21 -12.73 9.28
N PHE A 291 13.28 -11.78 9.08
CA PHE A 291 13.36 -10.47 9.71
C PHE A 291 13.31 -10.56 11.24
N LEU A 292 12.43 -11.41 11.81
CA LEU A 292 12.37 -11.63 13.25
C LEU A 292 13.68 -12.22 13.80
N LEU A 293 14.26 -13.21 13.12
CA LEU A 293 15.55 -13.79 13.49
C LEU A 293 16.70 -12.80 13.32
N SER A 294 16.62 -11.91 12.33
CA SER A 294 17.62 -10.86 12.10
C SER A 294 17.66 -9.83 13.24
N GLY A 295 16.60 -9.72 14.04
CA GLY A 295 16.58 -8.87 15.25
C GLY A 295 17.49 -9.39 16.36
N VAL A 296 17.79 -10.70 16.38
CA VAL A 296 18.70 -11.34 17.36
C VAL A 296 20.18 -11.07 17.00
N SER A 297 20.48 -10.31 15.94
CA SER A 297 21.84 -10.08 15.47
C SER A 297 22.61 -9.08 16.34
N VAL A 298 23.88 -8.84 15.96
CA VAL A 298 24.94 -8.14 16.72
C VAL A 298 24.57 -6.70 17.14
N ALA A 299 23.53 -6.10 16.55
CA ALA A 299 23.23 -4.66 16.62
C ALA A 299 22.33 -4.21 17.81
N GLY A 300 22.30 -4.96 18.92
CA GLY A 300 21.67 -4.53 20.17
C GLY A 300 20.15 -4.27 20.12
N ALA A 301 19.63 -3.46 21.06
CA ALA A 301 18.19 -3.25 21.27
C ALA A 301 17.50 -2.38 20.18
N SER A 302 18.27 -1.62 19.40
CA SER A 302 17.79 -0.83 18.25
C SER A 302 17.43 -1.73 17.05
N ALA A 303 18.18 -2.82 16.84
CA ALA A 303 17.95 -3.79 15.78
C ALA A 303 16.60 -4.49 15.89
N TRP A 304 16.20 -4.87 17.12
CA TRP A 304 14.91 -5.49 17.40
C TRP A 304 13.71 -4.65 16.97
N LYS A 305 13.79 -3.32 17.15
CA LYS A 305 12.70 -2.41 16.76
C LYS A 305 12.53 -2.38 15.24
N LYS A 306 13.64 -2.28 14.49
CA LYS A 306 13.64 -2.29 13.02
C LYS A 306 13.19 -3.63 12.46
N ALA A 307 13.69 -4.73 13.03
CA ALA A 307 13.31 -6.09 12.68
C ALA A 307 11.82 -6.37 12.90
N LEU A 308 11.26 -5.92 14.04
CA LEU A 308 9.83 -6.07 14.32
C LEU A 308 8.97 -5.24 13.35
N LEU A 309 9.40 -4.01 13.05
CA LEU A 309 8.69 -3.13 12.13
C LEU A 309 8.69 -3.69 10.70
N SER A 310 9.83 -4.18 10.21
CA SER A 310 9.93 -4.81 8.89
C SER A 310 9.13 -6.11 8.82
N ALA A 311 9.22 -6.97 9.85
CA ALA A 311 8.40 -8.17 9.97
C ALA A 311 6.90 -7.86 9.97
N LEU A 312 6.47 -6.79 10.62
CA LEU A 312 5.07 -6.35 10.61
C LEU A 312 4.63 -5.84 9.23
N CYS A 313 5.47 -5.06 8.54
CA CYS A 313 5.19 -4.55 7.21
C CYS A 313 5.08 -5.68 6.17
N VAL A 314 6.01 -6.65 6.20
CA VAL A 314 5.93 -7.86 5.35
C VAL A 314 4.75 -8.73 5.76
N GLY A 315 4.52 -8.90 7.06
CA GLY A 315 3.40 -9.68 7.61
C GLY A 315 2.03 -9.13 7.21
N PHE A 316 1.93 -7.82 6.92
CA PHE A 316 0.71 -7.19 6.42
C PHE A 316 0.24 -7.77 5.08
N TYR A 317 1.15 -8.33 4.27
CA TYR A 317 0.80 -9.10 3.07
C TYR A 317 -0.26 -10.18 3.38
N PHE A 318 -0.06 -10.97 4.43
CA PHE A 318 -0.98 -12.05 4.80
C PHE A 318 -2.35 -11.54 5.22
N LEU A 319 -2.40 -10.37 5.85
CA LEU A 319 -3.67 -9.75 6.20
C LEU A 319 -4.45 -9.39 4.94
N VAL A 320 -3.82 -8.68 4.01
CA VAL A 320 -4.47 -8.20 2.79
C VAL A 320 -4.98 -9.37 1.94
N VAL A 321 -4.14 -10.40 1.72
CA VAL A 321 -4.52 -11.58 0.92
C VAL A 321 -5.70 -12.35 1.51
N ASN A 322 -5.82 -12.41 2.85
CA ASN A 322 -6.91 -13.15 3.51
C ASN A 322 -8.16 -12.33 3.78
N VAL A 323 -8.04 -11.00 3.89
CA VAL A 323 -9.15 -10.09 4.18
C VAL A 323 -9.90 -9.73 2.90
N ILE A 324 -9.17 -9.45 1.81
CA ILE A 324 -9.76 -9.01 0.54
C ILE A 324 -10.20 -10.24 -0.27
N ALA A 325 -11.42 -10.69 -0.01
CA ALA A 325 -11.98 -11.89 -0.64
C ALA A 325 -12.97 -11.60 -1.78
N THR A 326 -13.19 -10.33 -2.17
CA THR A 326 -14.18 -9.99 -3.21
C THR A 326 -13.64 -8.93 -4.19
N PRO A 327 -14.11 -8.94 -5.45
CA PRO A 327 -13.67 -7.97 -6.47
C PRO A 327 -14.10 -6.53 -6.12
N ASN A 328 -15.19 -6.37 -5.37
CA ASN A 328 -15.65 -5.05 -4.90
C ASN A 328 -14.65 -4.43 -3.91
N TRP A 329 -14.15 -5.22 -2.96
CA TRP A 329 -13.12 -4.78 -2.01
C TRP A 329 -11.79 -4.48 -2.70
N LEU A 330 -11.43 -5.25 -3.72
CA LEU A 330 -10.26 -4.96 -4.54
C LEU A 330 -10.39 -3.62 -5.27
N ARG A 331 -11.56 -3.35 -5.88
CA ARG A 331 -11.84 -2.08 -6.55
C ARG A 331 -11.68 -0.90 -5.60
N ARG A 332 -12.19 -1.03 -4.37
CA ARG A 332 -12.06 -0.01 -3.31
C ARG A 332 -10.61 0.25 -2.91
N CYS A 333 -9.81 -0.80 -2.72
CA CYS A 333 -8.40 -0.65 -2.39
C CYS A 333 -7.61 -0.02 -3.54
N ARG A 334 -7.90 -0.41 -4.78
CA ARG A 334 -7.31 0.23 -5.98
C ARG A 334 -7.67 1.72 -6.04
N THR A 335 -8.94 2.09 -5.85
CA THR A 335 -9.33 3.50 -5.87
C THR A 335 -8.69 4.27 -4.73
N ALA A 336 -8.59 3.68 -3.53
CA ALA A 336 -7.92 4.29 -2.39
C ALA A 336 -6.44 4.56 -2.67
N LEU A 337 -5.74 3.58 -3.28
CA LEU A 337 -4.35 3.70 -3.67
C LEU A 337 -4.13 4.77 -4.75
N VAL A 338 -5.03 4.88 -5.73
CA VAL A 338 -4.95 5.93 -6.77
C VAL A 338 -5.25 7.31 -6.19
N ILE A 339 -6.23 7.43 -5.30
CA ILE A 339 -6.55 8.68 -4.61
C ILE A 339 -5.37 9.12 -3.75
N SER A 340 -4.78 8.21 -2.97
CA SER A 340 -3.63 8.55 -2.13
C SER A 340 -2.40 8.91 -2.95
N ALA A 341 -2.16 8.21 -4.07
CA ALA A 341 -1.08 8.54 -4.99
C ALA A 341 -1.29 9.90 -5.66
N MET A 342 -2.52 10.23 -6.04
CA MET A 342 -2.87 11.55 -6.58
C MET A 342 -2.60 12.66 -5.55
N MET A 343 -3.07 12.48 -4.32
CA MET A 343 -2.84 13.46 -3.25
C MET A 343 -1.34 13.63 -2.96
N ALA A 344 -0.58 12.53 -2.89
CA ALA A 344 0.87 12.57 -2.69
C ALA A 344 1.60 13.24 -3.87
N ALA A 345 1.14 13.01 -5.10
CA ALA A 345 1.69 13.67 -6.27
C ALA A 345 1.43 15.19 -6.22
N LEU A 346 0.21 15.60 -5.87
CA LEU A 346 -0.14 17.02 -5.71
C LEU A 346 0.65 17.70 -4.59
N THR A 347 0.87 17.03 -3.45
CA THR A 347 1.71 17.58 -2.38
C THR A 347 3.17 17.69 -2.82
N GLY A 348 3.70 16.72 -3.58
CA GLY A 348 5.04 16.80 -4.18
C GLY A 348 5.19 17.97 -5.16
N ILE A 349 4.19 18.18 -6.04
CA ILE A 349 4.15 19.33 -6.96
C ILE A 349 4.10 20.64 -6.18
N ALA A 350 3.25 20.73 -5.15
CA ALA A 350 3.16 21.92 -4.30
C ALA A 350 4.47 22.22 -3.55
N GLN A 351 5.15 21.19 -3.03
CA GLN A 351 6.47 21.34 -2.41
C GLN A 351 7.51 21.89 -3.40
N PHE A 352 7.51 21.38 -4.63
CA PHE A 352 8.39 21.89 -5.68
C PHE A 352 8.11 23.36 -5.99
N LEU A 353 6.85 23.75 -6.15
CA LEU A 353 6.46 25.14 -6.42
C LEU A 353 6.81 26.08 -5.26
N LEU A 354 6.57 25.66 -4.02
CA LEU A 354 6.92 26.45 -2.83
C LEU A 354 8.44 26.62 -2.68
N ALA A 355 9.21 25.58 -3.00
CA ALA A 355 10.67 25.67 -3.04
C ALA A 355 11.13 26.65 -4.13
N ALA A 356 10.52 26.62 -5.32
CA ALA A 356 10.80 27.55 -6.42
C ALA A 356 10.54 29.01 -6.03
N LEU A 357 9.44 29.28 -5.32
CA LEU A 357 9.10 30.63 -4.85
C LEU A 357 10.09 31.15 -3.79
N LYS A 358 10.53 30.29 -2.86
CA LYS A 358 11.45 30.69 -1.77
C LYS A 358 12.87 30.97 -2.26
N ALA A 359 13.32 30.28 -3.31
CA ALA A 359 14.71 30.34 -3.74
C ALA A 359 15.03 31.58 -4.61
N GLY A 360 14.04 32.31 -5.14
CA GLY A 360 14.22 33.55 -5.92
C GLY A 360 14.98 33.42 -7.25
N ALA A 361 15.70 32.30 -7.46
CA ALA A 361 16.47 31.95 -8.64
C ALA A 361 16.29 30.45 -8.92
N PHE A 362 16.25 30.05 -10.20
CA PHE A 362 16.17 28.65 -10.65
C PHE A 362 17.47 27.85 -10.37
N SER A 363 17.93 27.82 -9.11
CA SER A 363 19.07 26.98 -8.68
C SER A 363 18.66 25.51 -8.63
N LEU A 364 18.98 24.77 -9.69
CA LEU A 364 18.61 23.36 -9.91
C LEU A 364 19.00 22.41 -8.76
N SER A 365 20.08 22.72 -8.03
CA SER A 365 20.62 21.86 -6.96
C SER A 365 19.79 21.91 -5.67
N ALA A 366 19.24 23.07 -5.30
CA ALA A 366 18.40 23.23 -4.10
C ALA A 366 17.03 22.54 -4.24
N TYR A 367 16.51 22.42 -5.47
CA TYR A 367 15.21 21.79 -5.74
C TYR A 367 15.20 20.28 -5.56
N SER A 368 16.32 19.62 -5.84
CA SER A 368 16.45 18.16 -5.77
C SER A 368 16.29 17.58 -4.36
N ALA A 369 16.49 18.38 -3.31
CA ALA A 369 16.38 17.93 -1.92
C ALA A 369 14.97 18.13 -1.32
N SER A 370 14.09 18.88 -1.97
CA SER A 370 12.87 19.42 -1.35
C SER A 370 11.58 18.64 -1.63
N VAL A 371 11.60 17.67 -2.56
CA VAL A 371 10.38 16.97 -3.02
C VAL A 371 10.31 15.56 -2.40
N SER A 372 9.75 15.45 -1.19
CA SER A 372 9.54 14.17 -0.50
C SER A 372 8.07 13.85 -0.22
N ALA A 373 7.15 14.79 -0.41
CA ALA A 373 5.70 14.65 -0.29
C ALA A 373 5.19 13.98 1.01
N GLY A 374 5.97 14.03 2.09
CA GLY A 374 5.65 13.36 3.35
C GLY A 374 6.25 11.96 3.51
N PHE A 375 7.12 11.51 2.60
CA PHE A 375 7.96 10.33 2.79
C PHE A 375 9.31 10.70 3.41
N ALA A 376 10.04 9.71 3.90
CA ALA A 376 11.36 9.94 4.48
C ALA A 376 12.28 10.66 3.49
N ASP A 377 12.27 10.22 2.22
CA ASP A 377 13.17 10.68 1.16
C ASP A 377 12.49 10.75 -0.23
N GLN A 378 13.08 11.53 -1.13
CA GLN A 378 12.69 11.62 -2.56
C GLN A 378 12.66 10.25 -3.27
N THR A 379 13.55 9.33 -2.90
CA THR A 379 13.64 7.98 -3.45
C THR A 379 12.46 7.13 -3.07
N THR A 380 12.04 7.20 -1.80
CA THR A 380 10.86 6.46 -1.32
C THR A 380 9.60 7.01 -1.95
N PHE A 381 9.50 8.34 -2.07
CA PHE A 381 8.37 8.96 -2.76
C PHE A 381 8.29 8.51 -4.23
N ALA A 382 9.40 8.55 -4.96
CA ALA A 382 9.45 8.07 -6.34
C ALA A 382 9.13 6.56 -6.46
N TYR A 383 9.58 5.74 -5.51
CA TYR A 383 9.24 4.32 -5.43
C TYR A 383 7.74 4.09 -5.24
N TYR A 384 7.11 4.86 -4.35
CA TYR A 384 5.66 4.82 -4.13
C TYR A 384 4.86 5.17 -5.41
N LEU A 385 5.27 6.23 -6.12
CA LEU A 385 4.65 6.63 -7.39
C LEU A 385 4.78 5.52 -8.46
N VAL A 386 5.93 4.85 -8.53
CA VAL A 386 6.18 3.74 -9.46
C VAL A 386 5.29 2.53 -9.14
N VAL A 387 5.10 2.19 -7.87
CA VAL A 387 4.18 1.12 -7.47
C VAL A 387 2.73 1.50 -7.78
N ALA A 388 2.34 2.76 -7.62
CA ALA A 388 0.97 3.22 -7.86
C ALA A 388 0.62 3.42 -9.34
N PHE A 389 1.61 3.71 -10.18
CA PHE A 389 1.45 3.96 -11.61
C PHE A 389 0.61 2.90 -12.36
N PRO A 390 0.91 1.59 -12.30
CA PRO A 390 0.15 0.58 -13.05
C PRO A 390 -1.30 0.47 -12.56
N PHE A 391 -1.59 0.72 -11.28
CA PHE A 391 -2.96 0.76 -10.77
C PHE A 391 -3.75 1.95 -11.31
N ALA A 392 -3.11 3.12 -11.43
CA ALA A 392 -3.71 4.31 -12.04
C ALA A 392 -3.98 4.07 -13.54
N LEU A 393 -3.07 3.42 -14.24
CA LEU A 393 -3.20 3.10 -15.67
C LEU A 393 -4.40 2.16 -15.93
N VAL A 394 -4.53 1.10 -15.13
CA VAL A 394 -5.71 0.20 -15.22
C VAL A 394 -6.99 0.88 -14.77
N ALA A 395 -6.94 1.76 -13.76
CA ALA A 395 -8.11 2.56 -13.39
C ALA A 395 -8.57 3.48 -14.52
N PHE A 396 -7.64 4.09 -15.26
CA PHE A 396 -7.94 4.92 -16.43
C PHE A 396 -8.58 4.14 -17.58
N ILE A 397 -8.11 2.93 -17.86
CA ILE A 397 -8.67 2.09 -18.94
C ILE A 397 -10.06 1.53 -18.56
N THR A 398 -10.25 1.17 -17.29
CA THR A 398 -11.50 0.55 -16.81
C THR A 398 -12.58 1.54 -16.42
N SER A 399 -12.27 2.84 -16.31
CA SER A 399 -13.21 3.85 -15.86
C SER A 399 -14.26 4.24 -16.92
N ARG A 400 -15.45 4.61 -16.42
CA ARG A 400 -16.52 5.21 -17.24
C ARG A 400 -16.15 6.65 -17.61
N HIS A 401 -16.79 7.21 -18.64
CA HIS A 401 -16.46 8.54 -19.18
C HIS A 401 -16.34 9.65 -18.12
N ALA A 402 -17.20 9.65 -17.08
CA ALA A 402 -17.12 10.62 -15.98
C ALA A 402 -15.87 10.45 -15.10
N ASP A 403 -15.53 9.21 -14.75
CA ASP A 403 -14.38 8.89 -13.88
C ASP A 403 -13.04 8.89 -14.63
N ARG A 404 -13.07 8.88 -15.97
CA ARG A 404 -11.87 8.96 -16.82
C ARG A 404 -11.10 10.26 -16.65
N VAL A 405 -11.79 11.38 -16.42
CA VAL A 405 -11.14 12.67 -16.20
C VAL A 405 -10.33 12.60 -14.89
N PHE A 406 -10.95 12.13 -13.81
CA PHE A 406 -10.29 11.99 -12.52
C PHE A 406 -9.09 11.02 -12.58
N THR A 407 -9.29 9.84 -13.17
CA THR A 407 -8.21 8.84 -13.29
C THR A 407 -7.10 9.29 -14.25
N GLY A 408 -7.42 10.05 -15.29
CA GLY A 408 -6.45 10.66 -16.20
C GLY A 408 -5.63 11.77 -15.52
N LEU A 409 -6.29 12.63 -14.74
CA LEU A 409 -5.61 13.64 -13.90
C LEU A 409 -4.69 12.99 -12.87
N ALA A 410 -5.12 11.89 -12.24
CA ALA A 410 -4.28 11.12 -11.33
C ALA A 410 -3.03 10.56 -12.02
N LEU A 411 -3.19 9.98 -13.20
CA LEU A 411 -2.06 9.47 -13.99
C LEU A 411 -1.08 10.58 -14.37
N LEU A 412 -1.59 11.73 -14.83
CA LEU A 412 -0.78 12.89 -15.18
C LEU A 412 -0.03 13.45 -13.96
N ALA A 413 -0.70 13.57 -12.81
CA ALA A 413 -0.08 14.01 -11.58
C ALA A 413 1.04 13.05 -11.13
N ILE A 414 0.82 11.72 -11.19
CA ILE A 414 1.84 10.73 -10.84
C ILE A 414 3.06 10.85 -11.75
N VAL A 415 2.88 10.98 -13.06
CA VAL A 415 3.97 11.12 -14.01
C VAL A 415 4.72 12.44 -13.79
N THR A 416 4.00 13.55 -13.68
CA THR A 416 4.61 14.87 -13.43
C THR A 416 5.36 14.92 -12.11
N ALA A 417 4.78 14.43 -11.00
CA ALA A 417 5.45 14.35 -9.72
C ALA A 417 6.72 13.47 -9.80
N SER A 418 6.67 12.36 -10.52
CA SER A 418 7.82 11.47 -10.72
C SER A 418 8.96 12.17 -11.48
N VAL A 419 8.65 12.97 -12.50
CA VAL A 419 9.64 13.81 -13.21
C VAL A 419 10.23 14.86 -12.27
N LEU A 420 9.39 15.51 -11.46
CA LEU A 420 9.82 16.56 -10.51
C LEU A 420 10.68 16.02 -9.36
N THR A 421 10.60 14.72 -9.03
CA THR A 421 11.50 14.11 -8.05
C THR A 421 12.96 14.07 -8.50
N TRP A 422 13.25 14.25 -9.80
CA TRP A 422 14.59 14.10 -10.39
C TRP A 422 15.25 12.73 -10.14
N VAL A 423 14.48 11.72 -9.73
CA VAL A 423 14.97 10.35 -9.58
C VAL A 423 14.95 9.65 -10.95
N HIS A 424 16.08 9.71 -11.66
CA HIS A 424 16.25 9.14 -13.01
C HIS A 424 15.80 7.67 -13.12
N SER A 425 16.10 6.84 -12.11
CA SER A 425 15.70 5.43 -12.11
C SER A 425 14.19 5.25 -12.10
N ALA A 426 13.44 6.14 -11.45
CA ALA A 426 11.98 6.10 -11.44
C ALA A 426 11.39 6.52 -12.79
N MET A 427 11.99 7.51 -13.46
CA MET A 427 11.57 7.94 -14.81
C MET A 427 11.76 6.81 -15.82
N ILE A 428 12.93 6.16 -15.82
CA ILE A 428 13.21 5.00 -16.67
C ILE A 428 12.23 3.86 -16.35
N ALA A 429 11.96 3.60 -15.06
CA ALA A 429 11.01 2.57 -14.65
C ALA A 429 9.61 2.85 -15.19
N ILE A 430 9.11 4.09 -15.13
CA ILE A 430 7.80 4.45 -15.67
C ILE A 430 7.72 4.24 -17.19
N ILE A 431 8.77 4.60 -17.94
CA ILE A 431 8.82 4.39 -19.38
C ILE A 431 8.79 2.89 -19.71
N VAL A 432 9.62 2.10 -19.03
CA VAL A 432 9.68 0.64 -19.21
C VAL A 432 8.37 -0.02 -18.79
N MET A 433 7.73 0.45 -17.71
CA MET A 433 6.41 -0.02 -17.27
C MET A 433 5.33 0.28 -18.30
N LEU A 434 5.31 1.49 -18.88
CA LEU A 434 4.36 1.85 -19.94
C LEU A 434 4.54 0.95 -21.17
N LEU A 435 5.80 0.72 -21.57
CA LEU A 435 6.14 -0.17 -22.67
C LEU A 435 5.70 -1.61 -22.38
N ALA A 436 6.02 -2.15 -21.20
CA ALA A 436 5.59 -3.47 -20.77
C ALA A 436 4.05 -3.59 -20.73
N PHE A 437 3.37 -2.56 -20.23
CA PHE A 437 1.91 -2.52 -20.20
C PHE A 437 1.31 -2.58 -21.60
N LEU A 438 1.83 -1.79 -22.55
CA LEU A 438 1.37 -1.78 -23.94
C LEU A 438 1.58 -3.14 -24.61
N LEU A 439 2.76 -3.77 -24.39
CA LEU A 439 3.08 -5.10 -24.91
C LEU A 439 2.16 -6.20 -24.37
N LEU A 440 1.77 -6.13 -23.10
CA LEU A 440 0.94 -7.15 -22.47
C LEU A 440 -0.56 -6.94 -22.70
N TYR A 441 -1.00 -5.68 -22.79
CA TYR A 441 -2.40 -5.32 -22.99
C TYR A 441 -2.88 -5.60 -24.41
N GLN A 442 -2.12 -5.19 -25.43
CA GLN A 442 -2.48 -5.42 -26.83
C GLN A 442 -1.39 -6.19 -27.57
N ARG A 443 -1.73 -7.41 -28.03
CA ARG A 443 -0.85 -8.22 -28.88
C ARG A 443 -0.41 -7.50 -30.16
N TYR A 444 -1.16 -6.50 -30.61
CA TYR A 444 -0.86 -5.73 -31.83
C TYR A 444 0.01 -4.49 -31.60
N SER A 445 0.37 -4.17 -30.35
CA SER A 445 1.18 -2.99 -30.01
C SER A 445 2.68 -3.21 -30.17
N PHE A 446 3.14 -4.46 -30.26
CA PHE A 446 4.56 -4.82 -30.44
C PHE A 446 5.25 -4.07 -31.60
N PRO A 447 4.67 -3.99 -32.82
CA PRO A 447 5.27 -3.22 -33.90
C PRO A 447 5.32 -1.71 -33.63
N PHE A 448 4.29 -1.14 -32.99
CA PHE A 448 4.30 0.28 -32.62
C PHE A 448 5.35 0.59 -31.55
N VAL A 449 5.61 -0.35 -30.64
CA VAL A 449 6.69 -0.24 -29.66
C VAL A 449 8.06 -0.34 -30.33
N LEU A 450 8.26 -1.27 -31.27
CA LEU A 450 9.50 -1.38 -32.03
C LEU A 450 9.76 -0.12 -32.86
N ILE A 451 8.77 0.34 -33.63
CA ILE A 451 8.87 1.57 -34.42
C ILE A 451 9.08 2.78 -33.49
N GLY A 452 8.36 2.87 -32.38
CA GLY A 452 8.51 3.92 -31.38
C GLY A 452 9.90 3.94 -30.74
N SER A 453 10.46 2.78 -30.41
CA SER A 453 11.82 2.64 -29.87
C SER A 453 12.89 2.99 -30.92
N GLY A 454 12.67 2.59 -32.18
CA GLY A 454 13.52 2.96 -33.31
C GLY A 454 13.52 4.46 -33.55
N LEU A 455 12.33 5.08 -33.60
CA LEU A 455 12.16 6.53 -33.71
C LEU A 455 12.77 7.26 -32.52
N PHE A 456 12.61 6.75 -31.30
CA PHE A 456 13.22 7.34 -30.11
C PHE A 456 14.75 7.31 -30.17
N LEU A 457 15.33 6.17 -30.57
CA LEU A 457 16.78 6.03 -30.80
C LEU A 457 17.27 6.93 -31.93
N SER A 458 16.50 7.06 -33.02
CA SER A 458 16.80 7.99 -34.12
C SER A 458 16.73 9.44 -33.67
N VAL A 459 15.73 9.82 -32.89
CA VAL A 459 15.60 11.18 -32.31
C VAL A 459 16.77 11.48 -31.38
N ILE A 460 17.17 10.51 -30.54
CA ILE A 460 18.39 10.65 -29.73
C ILE A 460 19.63 10.80 -30.63
N GLY A 461 19.71 10.03 -31.71
CA GLY A 461 20.74 10.11 -32.72
C GLY A 461 20.78 11.44 -33.49
N THR A 462 19.67 12.18 -33.56
CA THR A 462 19.59 13.49 -34.24
C THR A 462 19.67 14.70 -33.29
N LEU A 463 19.70 14.50 -31.98
CA LEU A 463 19.84 15.59 -31.01
C LEU A 463 21.13 16.41 -31.27
N PRO A 464 21.11 17.75 -31.07
CA PRO A 464 22.31 18.58 -31.13
C PRO A 464 23.40 18.08 -30.16
N PRO A 465 24.70 18.26 -30.48
CA PRO A 465 25.80 17.74 -29.66
C PRO A 465 25.70 18.18 -28.18
N HIS A 466 25.32 19.43 -27.89
CA HIS A 466 25.11 19.91 -26.52
C HIS A 466 23.93 19.24 -25.81
N ALA A 467 22.85 18.90 -26.52
CA ALA A 467 21.69 18.21 -25.95
C ALA A 467 21.99 16.72 -25.76
N LYS A 468 22.78 16.10 -26.66
CA LYS A 468 23.31 14.74 -26.49
C LYS A 468 24.27 14.66 -25.33
N GLU A 469 25.23 15.57 -25.21
CA GLU A 469 26.16 15.62 -24.09
C GLU A 469 25.45 15.90 -22.78
N ARG A 470 24.36 16.68 -22.76
CA ARG A 470 23.51 16.83 -21.58
C ARG A 470 22.65 15.60 -21.31
N PHE A 471 22.08 14.94 -22.33
CA PHE A 471 21.24 13.74 -22.16
C PHE A 471 22.08 12.54 -21.74
N PHE A 472 23.13 12.22 -22.50
CA PHE A 472 24.14 11.23 -22.13
C PHE A 472 24.91 11.66 -20.90
N GLY A 473 25.19 12.94 -20.70
CA GLY A 473 25.77 13.46 -19.47
C GLY A 473 24.81 13.45 -18.29
N THR A 474 23.50 13.36 -18.45
CA THR A 474 22.52 13.15 -17.37
C THR A 474 22.38 11.65 -17.07
N LEU A 475 22.38 10.81 -18.11
CA LEU A 475 22.53 9.35 -17.97
C LEU A 475 23.89 8.98 -17.34
N ARG A 476 24.95 9.77 -17.62
CA ARG A 476 26.34 9.56 -17.19
C ARG A 476 26.73 10.40 -15.96
N SER A 477 26.00 11.45 -15.57
CA SER A 477 26.15 12.17 -14.28
C SER A 477 25.23 11.60 -13.21
N GLY A 478 24.13 10.94 -13.62
CA GLY A 478 23.55 9.83 -12.89
C GLY A 478 24.54 8.69 -12.65
N SER A 479 25.65 8.66 -13.41
CA SER A 479 26.88 7.90 -13.15
C SER A 479 28.08 8.74 -12.67
N GLY A 480 28.01 10.06 -12.49
CA GLY A 480 29.16 10.87 -12.06
C GLY A 480 29.17 11.04 -10.54
N ILE A 481 27.99 11.35 -9.99
CA ILE A 481 27.74 11.32 -8.55
C ILE A 481 27.55 9.87 -8.08
N THR A 482 27.09 8.96 -8.96
CA THR A 482 27.11 7.53 -8.62
C THR A 482 28.44 6.86 -8.88
N VAL A 483 29.29 7.14 -9.88
CA VAL A 483 30.63 6.48 -9.98
C VAL A 483 31.49 6.79 -8.76
N SER A 484 31.50 8.02 -8.24
CA SER A 484 32.18 8.28 -6.96
C SER A 484 31.50 7.52 -5.79
N ARG A 485 30.16 7.42 -5.76
CA ARG A 485 29.40 6.65 -4.75
C ARG A 485 29.34 5.12 -4.95
N THR A 486 29.55 4.57 -6.14
CA THR A 486 29.53 3.14 -6.51
C THR A 486 30.94 2.60 -6.54
N VAL A 487 31.95 3.42 -6.83
CA VAL A 487 33.34 3.14 -6.45
C VAL A 487 33.48 3.21 -4.93
N SER A 488 32.85 4.18 -4.25
CA SER A 488 32.78 4.21 -2.79
C SER A 488 31.98 3.03 -2.22
N ALA A 489 30.83 2.66 -2.80
CA ALA A 489 30.02 1.53 -2.35
C ALA A 489 30.64 0.17 -2.70
N GLY A 490 31.35 0.06 -3.83
CA GLY A 490 32.15 -1.11 -4.21
C GLY A 490 33.39 -1.26 -3.32
N ASN A 491 34.02 -0.14 -2.93
CA ASN A 491 35.09 -0.14 -1.94
C ASN A 491 34.55 -0.44 -0.53
N LEU A 492 33.37 0.05 -0.17
CA LEU A 492 32.72 -0.20 1.12
C LEU A 492 32.23 -1.65 1.22
N ALA A 493 31.64 -2.19 0.15
CA ALA A 493 31.31 -3.60 0.02
C ALA A 493 32.59 -4.45 0.01
N GLY A 494 33.63 -4.06 -0.74
CA GLY A 494 34.92 -4.74 -0.77
C GLY A 494 35.56 -4.82 0.62
N LYS A 495 35.55 -3.73 1.39
CA LYS A 495 35.97 -3.71 2.80
C LYS A 495 35.06 -4.59 3.67
N PHE A 496 33.75 -4.46 3.53
CA PHE A 496 32.77 -5.27 4.28
C PHE A 496 32.90 -6.78 4.03
N PHE A 497 33.24 -7.20 2.80
CA PHE A 497 33.40 -8.61 2.47
C PHE A 497 34.79 -9.13 2.83
N PHE A 498 35.86 -8.37 2.60
CA PHE A 498 37.24 -8.89 2.59
C PHE A 498 38.18 -8.32 3.66
N GLU A 499 37.74 -7.38 4.51
CA GLU A 499 38.60 -6.80 5.54
C GLU A 499 38.92 -7.81 6.66
N LYS A 500 40.23 -7.92 6.99
CA LYS A 500 40.72 -8.84 8.02
C LYS A 500 40.20 -8.43 9.40
N GLY A 501 39.41 -9.31 10.02
CA GLY A 501 38.94 -9.19 11.41
C GLY A 501 37.46 -8.82 11.56
N SER A 502 36.90 -8.06 10.61
CA SER A 502 35.51 -7.57 10.66
C SER A 502 34.67 -7.98 9.45
N GLY A 503 35.29 -8.40 8.34
CA GLY A 503 34.60 -8.72 7.10
C GLY A 503 33.77 -10.01 7.13
N LEU A 504 32.79 -10.11 6.25
CA LEU A 504 31.87 -11.24 6.11
C LEU A 504 32.59 -12.56 5.77
N PHE A 505 33.74 -12.49 5.08
CA PHE A 505 34.64 -13.62 4.80
C PHE A 505 35.89 -13.68 5.70
N SER A 506 35.97 -12.86 6.75
CA SER A 506 37.10 -12.92 7.68
C SER A 506 37.11 -14.27 8.42
N ARG A 507 38.31 -14.79 8.71
CA ARG A 507 38.54 -16.13 9.28
C ARG A 507 37.78 -16.42 10.60
N GLY A 508 37.23 -15.42 11.29
CA GLY A 508 36.42 -15.56 12.51
C GLY A 508 34.90 -15.43 12.34
N ALA A 509 34.40 -15.07 11.16
CA ALA A 509 32.98 -14.81 10.90
C ALA A 509 32.13 -16.08 10.63
N GLY A 510 32.75 -17.16 10.16
CA GLY A 510 32.09 -18.45 9.89
C GLY A 510 31.07 -18.44 8.74
N ILE A 511 30.63 -19.64 8.34
CA ILE A 511 29.62 -19.89 7.28
C ILE A 511 28.27 -19.23 7.62
N SER A 512 27.97 -19.03 8.90
CA SER A 512 26.71 -18.43 9.36
C SER A 512 26.50 -16.99 8.89
N ARG A 513 27.55 -16.14 8.87
CA ARG A 513 27.42 -14.76 8.37
C ARG A 513 27.20 -14.67 6.86
N LEU A 514 27.66 -15.67 6.10
CA LEU A 514 27.38 -15.75 4.66
C LEU A 514 25.89 -15.99 4.38
N PHE A 515 25.23 -16.83 5.18
CA PHE A 515 23.82 -17.16 4.99
C PHE A 515 22.87 -16.15 5.61
N PHE A 516 23.21 -15.58 6.78
CA PHE A 516 22.31 -14.72 7.56
C PHE A 516 22.65 -13.22 7.49
N GLY A 517 23.82 -12.85 6.98
CA GLY A 517 24.28 -11.46 6.92
C GLY A 517 24.61 -10.87 8.30
N VAL A 518 24.68 -9.54 8.38
CA VAL A 518 24.93 -8.80 9.64
C VAL A 518 23.62 -8.55 10.43
N GLY A 519 22.47 -8.74 9.79
CA GLY A 519 21.14 -8.59 10.35
C GLY A 519 20.59 -7.16 10.30
N SER A 520 19.31 -7.01 10.64
CA SER A 520 18.53 -5.79 10.43
C SER A 520 19.15 -4.58 11.13
N GLY A 521 19.54 -3.56 10.37
CA GLY A 521 20.17 -2.35 10.90
C GLY A 521 21.66 -2.49 11.25
N GLY A 522 22.25 -3.67 11.08
CA GLY A 522 23.68 -3.90 11.34
C GLY A 522 24.60 -3.20 10.35
N ILE A 523 24.14 -2.96 9.11
CA ILE A 523 24.88 -2.13 8.15
C ILE A 523 25.04 -0.71 8.68
N GLU A 524 24.02 -0.15 9.34
CA GLU A 524 24.08 1.24 9.82
C GLU A 524 25.12 1.42 10.91
N GLU A 525 25.21 0.46 11.84
CA GLU A 525 26.24 0.46 12.89
C GLU A 525 27.63 0.16 12.33
N PHE A 526 27.72 -0.78 11.39
CA PHE A 526 28.98 -1.11 10.74
C PHE A 526 29.52 0.05 9.90
N CYS A 527 28.66 0.78 9.18
CA CYS A 527 29.08 1.88 8.32
C CYS A 527 29.62 3.07 9.11
N LEU A 528 29.17 3.29 10.35
CA LEU A 528 29.73 4.33 11.23
C LEU A 528 31.19 4.06 11.61
N LEU A 529 31.65 2.80 11.57
CA LEU A 529 33.05 2.44 11.82
C LEU A 529 33.99 2.82 10.67
N TYR A 530 33.44 2.97 9.46
CA TYR A 530 34.21 3.11 8.23
C TYR A 530 33.95 4.40 7.46
N THR A 531 32.83 5.08 7.74
CA THR A 531 32.41 6.31 7.07
C THR A 531 31.71 7.24 8.05
N SER A 532 31.95 8.55 7.92
CA SER A 532 31.24 9.59 8.67
C SER A 532 29.85 9.92 8.10
N LEU A 533 29.38 9.13 7.11
CA LEU A 533 28.11 9.38 6.44
C LEU A 533 26.93 8.85 7.28
N PRO A 534 25.82 9.58 7.37
CA PRO A 534 24.62 9.09 8.04
C PRO A 534 24.09 7.83 7.34
N SER A 535 23.54 6.90 8.12
CA SER A 535 23.12 5.57 7.63
C SER A 535 22.17 5.58 6.44
N ARG A 536 21.29 6.59 6.36
CA ARG A 536 20.37 6.81 5.22
C ARG A 536 21.11 7.12 3.92
N GLU A 537 22.23 7.82 3.96
CA GLU A 537 23.00 8.14 2.76
C GLU A 537 23.76 6.94 2.20
N VAL A 538 24.16 6.00 3.08
CA VAL A 538 24.76 4.73 2.67
C VAL A 538 23.73 3.80 2.05
N ALA A 539 22.53 3.71 2.63
CA ALA A 539 21.42 2.95 2.01
C ALA A 539 21.05 3.49 0.62
N ARG A 540 21.16 4.81 0.39
CA ARG A 540 20.89 5.45 -0.90
C ARG A 540 21.97 5.19 -1.97
N SER A 541 23.21 4.89 -1.57
CA SER A 541 24.32 4.66 -2.52
C SER A 541 24.43 3.20 -2.97
N LEU A 542 23.85 2.27 -2.19
CA LEU A 542 23.82 0.85 -2.50
C LEU A 542 22.59 0.47 -3.33
N ASN A 543 22.76 -0.49 -4.24
CA ASN A 543 21.62 -1.10 -4.91
C ASN A 543 20.92 -2.09 -3.98
N PHE A 544 19.69 -2.48 -4.34
CA PHE A 544 18.88 -3.37 -3.52
C PHE A 544 19.58 -4.70 -3.24
N TRP A 545 20.13 -5.31 -4.29
CA TRP A 545 20.73 -6.64 -4.21
C TRP A 545 21.96 -6.67 -3.31
N LEU A 546 22.83 -5.68 -3.42
CA LEU A 546 24.04 -5.58 -2.60
C LEU A 546 23.68 -5.26 -1.15
N TYR A 547 22.74 -4.35 -0.91
CA TYR A 547 22.27 -4.04 0.44
C TYR A 547 21.63 -5.28 1.11
N SER A 548 20.73 -5.98 0.40
CA SER A 548 20.10 -7.20 0.90
C SER A 548 21.10 -8.35 1.11
N LEU A 549 22.17 -8.45 0.31
CA LEU A 549 23.25 -9.41 0.52
C LEU A 549 24.07 -9.08 1.77
N MET A 550 24.34 -7.81 2.01
CA MET A 550 25.12 -7.38 3.18
C MET A 550 24.30 -7.52 4.48
N GLU A 551 23.01 -7.16 4.44
CA GLU A 551 22.12 -7.21 5.60
C GLU A 551 21.69 -8.64 5.90
N GLY A 552 21.32 -9.40 4.86
CA GLY A 552 20.71 -10.71 5.01
C GLY A 552 21.42 -11.89 4.39
N GLY A 553 22.66 -11.69 3.93
CA GLY A 553 23.42 -12.75 3.31
C GLY A 553 22.72 -13.30 2.07
N VAL A 554 23.01 -14.56 1.77
CA VAL A 554 22.40 -15.27 0.64
C VAL A 554 20.87 -15.37 0.79
N LEU A 555 20.35 -15.53 2.03
CA LEU A 555 18.90 -15.60 2.26
C LEU A 555 18.18 -14.28 1.94
N GLY A 556 18.83 -13.15 2.19
CA GLY A 556 18.32 -11.82 1.86
C GLY A 556 18.06 -11.60 0.37
N ILE A 557 18.75 -12.33 -0.51
CA ILE A 557 18.50 -12.33 -1.96
C ILE A 557 17.54 -13.45 -2.36
N LEU A 558 17.78 -14.68 -1.88
CA LEU A 558 17.04 -15.87 -2.33
C LEU A 558 15.54 -15.77 -2.02
N LEU A 559 15.17 -15.28 -0.83
CA LEU A 559 13.77 -15.20 -0.42
C LEU A 559 12.95 -14.21 -1.29
N PRO A 560 13.36 -12.94 -1.47
CA PRO A 560 12.65 -12.04 -2.39
C PRO A 560 12.74 -12.51 -3.84
N ALA A 561 13.84 -13.11 -4.30
CA ALA A 561 13.92 -13.68 -5.65
C ALA A 561 12.90 -14.81 -5.87
N ALA A 562 12.76 -15.73 -4.90
CA ALA A 562 11.76 -16.78 -4.94
C ALA A 562 10.32 -16.22 -4.93
N PHE A 563 10.06 -15.18 -4.13
CA PHE A 563 8.79 -14.47 -4.14
C PHE A 563 8.49 -13.85 -5.51
N PHE A 564 9.43 -13.09 -6.08
CA PHE A 564 9.26 -12.45 -7.39
C PHE A 564 9.02 -13.47 -8.49
N PHE A 565 9.73 -14.61 -8.45
CA PHE A 565 9.55 -15.69 -9.39
C PHE A 565 8.13 -16.28 -9.33
N LEU A 566 7.67 -16.68 -8.14
CA LEU A 566 6.33 -17.24 -7.95
C LEU A 566 5.24 -16.20 -8.26
N PHE A 567 5.49 -14.92 -7.99
CA PHE A 567 4.58 -13.83 -8.30
C PHE A 567 4.41 -13.65 -9.81
N TYR A 568 5.51 -13.62 -10.59
CA TYR A 568 5.43 -13.63 -12.05
C TYR A 568 4.72 -14.87 -12.57
N GLN A 569 5.07 -16.04 -12.03
CA GLN A 569 4.47 -17.30 -12.44
C GLN A 569 2.96 -17.31 -12.23
N ASN A 570 2.51 -16.77 -11.09
CA ASN A 570 1.10 -16.59 -10.79
C ASN A 570 0.42 -15.66 -11.80
N CYS A 571 0.97 -14.47 -12.03
CA CYS A 571 0.39 -13.48 -12.94
C CYS A 571 0.28 -14.01 -14.38
N PHE A 572 1.33 -14.64 -14.91
CA PHE A 572 1.30 -15.21 -16.26
C PHE A 572 0.35 -16.39 -16.38
N SER A 573 0.24 -17.25 -15.35
CA SER A 573 -0.73 -18.35 -15.33
C SER A 573 -2.17 -17.84 -15.40
N LEU A 574 -2.51 -16.77 -14.67
CA LEU A 574 -3.82 -16.13 -14.74
C LEU A 574 -4.08 -15.47 -16.09
N MET A 575 -3.09 -14.76 -16.65
CA MET A 575 -3.22 -14.14 -17.97
C MET A 575 -3.51 -15.15 -19.07
N ARG A 576 -3.00 -16.39 -18.94
CA ARG A 576 -3.21 -17.47 -19.90
C ARG A 576 -4.59 -18.10 -19.77
N LYS A 577 -5.08 -18.28 -18.54
CA LYS A 577 -6.35 -18.96 -18.26
C LYS A 577 -7.58 -18.07 -18.34
N SER A 578 -7.46 -16.81 -17.96
CA SER A 578 -8.62 -15.91 -17.82
C SER A 578 -9.17 -15.44 -19.17
N THR A 579 -10.48 -15.65 -19.36
CA THR A 579 -11.26 -15.05 -20.46
C THR A 579 -11.74 -13.64 -20.12
N ASP A 580 -11.92 -13.33 -18.83
CA ASP A 580 -12.35 -12.01 -18.35
C ASP A 580 -11.24 -10.95 -18.52
N GLN A 581 -11.57 -9.90 -19.27
CA GLN A 581 -10.68 -8.76 -19.52
C GLN A 581 -10.28 -8.05 -18.22
N ALA A 582 -11.15 -8.00 -17.22
CA ALA A 582 -10.86 -7.33 -15.94
C ALA A 582 -9.77 -8.08 -15.16
N VAL A 583 -9.85 -9.41 -15.11
CA VAL A 583 -8.86 -10.28 -14.46
C VAL A 583 -7.52 -10.18 -15.18
N ARG A 584 -7.53 -10.29 -16.52
CA ARG A 584 -6.33 -10.14 -17.33
C ARG A 584 -5.64 -8.80 -17.11
N LEU A 585 -6.39 -7.70 -17.04
CA LEU A 585 -5.86 -6.36 -16.78
C LEU A 585 -5.14 -6.29 -15.42
N VAL A 586 -5.68 -6.90 -14.37
CA VAL A 586 -5.03 -6.90 -13.05
C VAL A 586 -3.77 -7.77 -13.04
N SER A 587 -3.75 -8.91 -13.74
CA SER A 587 -2.53 -9.70 -13.89
C SER A 587 -1.45 -8.92 -14.66
N VAL A 588 -1.82 -8.15 -15.68
CA VAL A 588 -0.92 -7.22 -16.37
C VAL A 588 -0.40 -6.15 -15.41
N THR A 589 -1.25 -5.57 -14.56
CA THR A 589 -0.83 -4.64 -13.50
C THR A 589 0.27 -5.25 -12.64
N GLY A 590 0.13 -6.52 -12.24
CA GLY A 590 1.11 -7.20 -11.41
C GLY A 590 2.47 -7.36 -12.08
N VAL A 591 2.49 -7.83 -13.33
CA VAL A 591 3.73 -7.97 -14.10
C VAL A 591 4.40 -6.61 -14.27
N VAL A 592 3.65 -5.57 -14.64
CA VAL A 592 4.17 -4.22 -14.87
C VAL A 592 4.67 -3.57 -13.58
N MET A 593 3.95 -3.73 -12.47
CA MET A 593 4.37 -3.24 -11.17
C MET A 593 5.71 -3.86 -10.75
N LEU A 594 5.82 -5.18 -10.87
CA LEU A 594 7.03 -5.89 -10.46
C LEU A 594 8.23 -5.56 -11.36
N THR A 595 8.03 -5.38 -12.67
CA THR A 595 9.13 -4.96 -13.57
C THR A 595 9.63 -3.56 -13.23
N GLY A 596 8.74 -2.61 -12.94
CA GLY A 596 9.11 -1.26 -12.51
C GLY A 596 9.88 -1.25 -11.19
N VAL A 597 9.42 -2.03 -10.20
CA VAL A 597 10.10 -2.17 -8.91
C VAL A 597 11.49 -2.76 -9.07
N LEU A 598 11.64 -3.86 -9.84
CA LEU A 598 12.95 -4.48 -10.09
C LEU A 598 13.91 -3.51 -10.76
N LEU A 599 13.43 -2.70 -11.70
CA LEU A 599 14.26 -1.73 -12.40
C LEU A 599 14.80 -0.64 -11.46
N ILE A 600 13.98 -0.14 -10.54
CA ILE A 600 14.45 0.79 -9.51
C ILE A 600 15.44 0.11 -8.56
N SER A 601 15.15 -1.13 -8.16
CA SER A 601 15.98 -1.93 -7.24
C SER A 601 17.40 -2.19 -7.78
N ILE A 602 17.58 -2.23 -9.11
CA ILE A 602 18.93 -2.34 -9.72
C ILE A 602 19.81 -1.13 -9.35
N PHE A 603 19.22 0.05 -9.21
CA PHE A 603 19.95 1.29 -8.99
C PHE A 603 19.97 1.74 -7.54
N ARG A 604 18.92 1.47 -6.76
CA ARG A 604 18.77 2.00 -5.39
C ARG A 604 18.02 1.03 -4.47
N TYR A 605 18.38 1.02 -3.20
CA TYR A 605 17.59 0.37 -2.16
C TYR A 605 16.47 1.29 -1.66
N ALA A 606 15.20 0.87 -1.80
CA ALA A 606 14.04 1.62 -1.31
C ALA A 606 13.45 1.03 -0.02
N TRP A 607 13.75 -0.22 0.32
CA TRP A 607 13.14 -0.94 1.45
C TRP A 607 13.75 -0.61 2.83
N TYR A 608 14.65 0.36 2.91
CA TYR A 608 15.09 0.90 4.22
C TYR A 608 13.97 1.71 4.89
N ASP A 609 13.05 2.28 4.12
CA ASP A 609 11.86 2.96 4.65
C ASP A 609 10.72 1.95 4.83
N PRO A 610 10.18 1.77 6.04
CA PRO A 610 9.07 0.85 6.30
C PRO A 610 7.82 1.17 5.46
N ALA A 611 7.61 2.43 5.07
CA ALA A 611 6.50 2.80 4.19
C ALA A 611 6.66 2.19 2.79
N ALA A 612 7.87 2.20 2.23
CA ALA A 612 8.16 1.60 0.92
C ALA A 612 7.93 0.09 0.94
N LEU A 613 8.43 -0.57 1.98
CA LEU A 613 8.27 -2.01 2.22
C LEU A 613 6.78 -2.37 2.30
N LEU A 614 6.01 -1.64 3.13
CA LEU A 614 4.59 -1.85 3.31
C LEU A 614 3.79 -1.67 2.01
N VAL A 615 4.04 -0.61 1.25
CA VAL A 615 3.35 -0.35 -0.03
C VAL A 615 3.56 -1.51 -1.00
N PHE A 616 4.80 -1.98 -1.14
CA PHE A 616 5.13 -3.08 -2.05
C PHE A 616 4.37 -4.36 -1.69
N PHE A 617 4.38 -4.74 -0.41
CA PHE A 617 3.70 -5.95 0.06
C PHE A 617 2.18 -5.83 0.04
N VAL A 618 1.61 -4.64 0.29
CA VAL A 618 0.17 -4.40 0.14
C VAL A 618 -0.23 -4.48 -1.34
N ALA A 619 0.51 -3.84 -2.23
CA ALA A 619 0.19 -3.80 -3.66
C ALA A 619 0.30 -5.19 -4.31
N SER A 620 1.34 -5.96 -3.98
CA SER A 620 1.47 -7.35 -4.40
C SER A 620 0.37 -8.23 -3.80
N ALA A 621 0.05 -8.07 -2.52
CA ALA A 621 -1.05 -8.78 -1.87
C ALA A 621 -2.41 -8.52 -2.52
N LEU A 622 -2.69 -7.30 -2.99
CA LEU A 622 -3.94 -6.99 -3.72
C LEU A 622 -4.08 -7.82 -5.00
N ILE A 623 -2.98 -7.98 -5.73
CA ILE A 623 -2.96 -8.74 -6.99
C ILE A 623 -3.09 -10.24 -6.71
N VAL A 624 -2.42 -10.73 -5.67
CA VAL A 624 -2.55 -12.11 -5.20
C VAL A 624 -3.95 -12.41 -4.67
N ALA A 625 -4.58 -11.49 -3.94
CA ALA A 625 -5.93 -11.65 -3.44
C ALA A 625 -6.94 -11.89 -4.58
N LEU A 626 -6.80 -11.17 -5.70
CA LEU A 626 -7.62 -11.41 -6.88
C LEU A 626 -7.32 -12.78 -7.52
N ALA A 627 -6.04 -13.10 -7.69
CA ALA A 627 -5.61 -14.40 -8.22
C ALA A 627 -6.27 -15.56 -7.48
N ARG A 628 -6.30 -15.47 -6.15
CA ARG A 628 -6.93 -16.44 -5.25
C ARG A 628 -8.44 -16.48 -5.41
N TYR A 629 -9.08 -15.31 -5.52
CA TYR A 629 -10.52 -15.21 -5.70
C TYR A 629 -10.96 -15.92 -6.99
N GLU A 630 -10.30 -15.65 -8.12
CA GLU A 630 -10.63 -16.25 -9.41
C GLU A 630 -10.48 -17.77 -9.40
N ARG A 631 -9.37 -18.30 -8.86
CA ARG A 631 -9.21 -19.75 -8.74
C ARG A 631 -10.21 -20.40 -7.81
N SER A 632 -10.63 -19.69 -6.75
CA SER A 632 -11.66 -20.20 -5.86
C SER A 632 -13.03 -20.23 -6.54
N ARG A 633 -13.29 -19.29 -7.46
CA ARG A 633 -14.51 -19.27 -8.28
C ARG A 633 -14.54 -20.44 -9.27
N GLU A 634 -13.43 -20.69 -9.96
CA GLU A 634 -13.31 -21.82 -10.90
C GLU A 634 -13.59 -23.17 -10.23
N VAL A 635 -13.00 -23.44 -9.06
CA VAL A 635 -13.21 -24.70 -8.33
C VAL A 635 -14.67 -24.89 -7.90
N VAL A 636 -15.39 -23.81 -7.56
CA VAL A 636 -16.81 -23.90 -7.18
C VAL A 636 -17.69 -24.18 -8.40
N VAL A 637 -17.33 -23.65 -9.57
CA VAL A 637 -18.04 -23.93 -10.83
C VAL A 637 -17.82 -25.37 -11.26
N GLU A 638 -16.56 -25.85 -11.27
CA GLU A 638 -16.24 -27.25 -11.59
C GLU A 638 -16.99 -28.23 -10.67
N GLN A 639 -17.06 -27.95 -9.35
CA GLN A 639 -17.80 -28.79 -8.40
C GLN A 639 -19.32 -28.74 -8.57
N ALA A 640 -19.86 -27.64 -9.08
CA ALA A 640 -21.29 -27.52 -9.37
C ALA A 640 -21.65 -28.25 -10.67
N GLU A 641 -20.78 -28.21 -11.67
CA GLU A 641 -20.91 -28.94 -12.93
C GLU A 641 -20.83 -30.46 -12.69
N ASP A 642 -19.79 -30.95 -12.00
CA ASP A 642 -19.66 -32.37 -11.61
C ASP A 642 -20.83 -32.87 -10.76
N GLY A 643 -21.35 -32.03 -9.86
CA GLY A 643 -22.53 -32.35 -9.04
C GLY A 643 -23.83 -32.43 -9.85
N SER A 644 -23.96 -31.59 -10.88
CA SER A 644 -25.13 -31.60 -11.77
C SER A 644 -25.10 -32.75 -12.78
N GLU A 645 -23.92 -33.13 -13.28
CA GLU A 645 -23.76 -34.32 -14.13
C GLU A 645 -24.07 -35.60 -13.35
N ALA A 646 -23.64 -35.68 -12.08
CA ALA A 646 -23.98 -36.80 -11.20
C ALA A 646 -25.48 -36.87 -10.83
N GLU A 647 -26.21 -35.75 -10.80
CA GLU A 647 -27.66 -35.74 -10.62
C GLU A 647 -28.40 -36.12 -11.91
N ILE A 648 -27.92 -35.71 -13.09
CA ILE A 648 -28.52 -36.09 -14.38
C ILE A 648 -28.34 -37.59 -14.66
N GLU A 649 -27.21 -38.18 -14.25
CA GLU A 649 -26.95 -39.62 -14.38
C GLU A 649 -27.73 -40.48 -13.35
N TYR A 650 -28.29 -39.87 -12.30
CA TYR A 650 -29.14 -40.55 -11.31
C TYR A 650 -30.65 -40.48 -11.63
N TYR A 651 -31.06 -39.56 -12.52
CA TYR A 651 -32.47 -39.32 -12.89
C TYR A 651 -32.77 -39.53 -14.39
N GLY A 652 -31.77 -39.78 -15.24
CA GLY A 652 -31.92 -40.26 -16.62
C GLY A 652 -31.64 -41.75 -16.71
#